data_AF-A0A1V4K1U0-F1
#
_entry.id   AF-A0A1V4K1U0-F1
#
_cell.length_a   1.000
_cell.length_b   1.000
_cell.length_c   1.000
_cell.angle_alpha   90.00
_cell.angle_beta   90.00
_cell.angle_gamma   90.00
#
_symmetry.space_group_name_H-M   'P 1'
#
loop_
_entity.id
_entity.type
_entity.pdbx_description
1 polymer ?
#
loop_
_entity_poly.entity_id
_entity_poly.type
_entity_poly.pdbx_seq_one_letter_code
_entity_poly.pdbx_strand_id
1 'polypeptide(L)'
;MPEVPAELWERGTKAAGVTHRRMAIQGSNPEEFSEDFRFVHLPAEFPPHTGDFSTELKSHVERYKMMCPWQFVFKPRAAKNQFSEEHDINNNVEKHWKIHGLENDDTKLCDVSKKQTEVLLTPSSAKAGGGRENPPSNGIKTSNQISGCPRHVKVRNLENGSSFLDTLHLTAKEVINCRTKACQGALMTPKGLVKGSRDGPVPPQELLPQAIDFVKQYYSSFKEPKIEEHLARLETVTKEIETTGTYQLSKDELIFAAKQAWRNAPRCIGRIQWSNLQVFDARDCKTAKEMFEHLCRHIQYATNNGNIRSAITVFPQRTDGKHDFRVWNSQLVRYAGYQMPDGSVVGDPASVEFTQLCIELGWKPKYGRFDVVPLVLQANGQDPEIFEIPPEIVLEVPMEHPKYEWFKELDLKWYALPAVANMLLEVGGLEFTACPFNGWYMGTEIGVRDFCDVQRYNILQEVGRRMGLETNKLSSLWKDRAVVEINVAVLYSFQKRNVTIMDHHSAAESFMKYMQSEYRARGGCPADWVWIVPPMSGSITPVFHQEMLNYVLTPFYYYQVDAWKTHIWHDETRRPKKKEIKFSILAKAVLFASSLMRRTMATRPKVTVVYATETGKSETLAHNLCSLFNRAFSTKILCMDEYNISDLEEETLLLVVTSTFGNGDSPNNGKTLKNSLLNLKVLRKKIRYAVFGLGSSMYPEFCAFAHDIDQKLAQLGAAQLTAIGEGDELNGQEEAFRTWAVGAFKTACDIFNIRGRTSIQLPELYTRADRWDPKSYRVVHDPQTMDLTKALANIHAKDVIPMKLKFRRNLQSIKSSRATILVKLSCEAGREVRYLPGEHIGIFPGNQPQLVSGLIAHVKDAPPAGQTVRLETCKAGGYWTSDRKIPACTLPEALTYLLDITTPPSQQLLRNLSQLVTAEGDKQRLQVLCQSTEEYNKWKFHNSPNILEVLEEFPSAEVSTAFLLAQLPLLKPRYYSVSSSCDMTPGEIHLTVAVVRYRTRDGQGPLHHGVCSTWLNTIALNDVVPCFIRSANEFQLPEEPSKPCILIGPGTGIAPFRSFWLQRLCDMEKKGIKGGDMTLLFGCRQPDVDHIYKEETEEMKRKGVLKDIYTAYSRQPGQAKVYVQDILQSKLETKVYDLVHKEEGHLYVCGDVRMARDVAQTLKGMLAKKLNLSEQQAEEYFFQLKSQKRYHEDIFGAVFPAEVKSGPRTNQPTF
;
A
#
# COMPACT_ATOMS: atom_id res chain seq x y z
N MET A 1 31.46 -41.88 -32.61
CA MET A 1 31.83 -42.64 -33.82
C MET A 1 30.62 -43.47 -34.20
N PRO A 2 30.12 -43.47 -35.46
CA PRO A 2 30.30 -42.49 -36.55
C PRO A 2 28.88 -41.94 -36.97
N GLU A 3 28.56 -41.28 -38.09
CA GLU A 3 29.33 -40.54 -39.11
C GLU A 3 28.49 -39.39 -39.73
N VAL A 4 29.09 -38.58 -40.59
CA VAL A 4 28.52 -37.53 -41.48
C VAL A 4 29.27 -37.68 -42.82
N PRO A 5 28.67 -37.69 -44.05
CA PRO A 5 28.16 -36.44 -44.67
C PRO A 5 27.19 -36.51 -45.90
N ALA A 6 26.80 -35.30 -46.36
CA ALA A 6 26.73 -34.79 -47.76
C ALA A 6 25.72 -35.27 -48.86
N GLU A 7 24.86 -34.31 -49.26
CA GLU A 7 24.77 -33.65 -50.60
C GLU A 7 24.04 -34.20 -51.87
N LEU A 8 23.11 -33.32 -52.35
CA LEU A 8 22.93 -32.76 -53.72
C LEU A 8 22.16 -33.45 -54.89
N TRP A 9 21.38 -32.59 -55.58
CA TRP A 9 21.09 -32.52 -57.05
C TRP A 9 20.11 -33.53 -57.73
N GLU A 10 19.31 -33.18 -58.76
CA GLU A 10 18.96 -31.89 -59.44
C GLU A 10 17.71 -32.03 -60.39
N ARG A 11 17.30 -30.92 -61.07
CA ARG A 11 16.38 -30.76 -62.25
C ARG A 11 14.87 -30.75 -61.97
N GLY A 12 14.01 -29.99 -62.68
CA GLY A 12 14.17 -29.09 -63.86
C GLY A 12 13.32 -29.56 -65.07
N THR A 13 12.69 -28.75 -65.94
CA THR A 13 12.75 -27.29 -66.25
C THR A 13 11.54 -26.84 -67.12
N LYS A 14 11.33 -25.51 -67.27
CA LYS A 14 10.91 -24.72 -68.49
C LYS A 14 9.86 -23.61 -68.21
N ALA A 15 9.77 -22.48 -68.94
CA ALA A 15 10.76 -21.67 -69.69
C ALA A 15 10.10 -20.36 -70.23
N ALA A 16 10.89 -19.28 -70.41
CA ALA A 16 10.55 -18.00 -71.08
C ALA A 16 9.41 -17.13 -70.45
N GLY A 17 9.27 -15.82 -70.73
CA GLY A 17 10.05 -14.88 -71.56
C GLY A 17 9.79 -13.42 -71.13
N VAL A 18 10.48 -12.42 -71.73
CA VAL A 18 10.65 -11.08 -71.11
C VAL A 18 10.27 -9.90 -72.05
N THR A 19 9.94 -8.75 -71.43
CA THR A 19 9.96 -7.34 -71.91
C THR A 19 8.76 -6.67 -72.64
N HIS A 20 8.29 -5.58 -72.01
CA HIS A 20 8.18 -4.19 -72.52
C HIS A 20 6.86 -3.53 -73.04
N ARG A 21 6.67 -2.31 -72.49
CA ARG A 21 6.14 -1.03 -73.05
C ARG A 21 4.62 -0.78 -73.22
N ARG A 22 4.19 0.25 -72.46
CA ARG A 22 3.32 1.39 -72.86
C ARG A 22 2.64 1.31 -74.23
N MET A 23 1.31 1.51 -74.27
CA MET A 23 0.72 2.86 -74.35
C MET A 23 -0.77 2.83 -73.94
N ALA A 24 -1.46 3.97 -73.94
CA ALA A 24 -2.90 4.09 -73.64
C ALA A 24 -3.53 5.11 -74.59
N ILE A 25 -4.86 5.04 -74.82
CA ILE A 25 -5.83 6.16 -74.99
C ILE A 25 -7.21 5.64 -75.48
N GLN A 26 -8.29 6.16 -74.86
CA GLN A 26 -9.72 6.33 -75.27
C GLN A 26 -10.47 5.31 -76.16
N GLY A 27 -11.76 5.06 -75.84
CA GLY A 27 -12.80 4.86 -76.88
C GLY A 27 -14.07 4.04 -76.53
N SER A 28 -15.16 4.74 -76.21
CA SER A 28 -16.57 4.43 -76.59
C SER A 28 -17.33 3.14 -76.15
N ASN A 29 -18.60 3.35 -75.76
CA ASN A 29 -19.75 2.39 -75.75
C ASN A 29 -20.38 2.33 -77.18
N PRO A 30 -21.49 1.58 -77.51
CA PRO A 30 -22.58 1.01 -76.66
C PRO A 30 -23.14 -0.40 -77.06
N GLU A 31 -24.30 -0.77 -76.46
CA GLU A 31 -25.42 -1.62 -77.00
C GLU A 31 -25.24 -3.15 -77.24
N GLU A 32 -26.25 -4.05 -77.11
CA GLU A 32 -27.61 -4.00 -76.49
C GLU A 32 -28.21 -5.44 -76.23
N PHE A 33 -29.53 -5.54 -75.94
CA PHE A 33 -30.40 -6.73 -75.70
C PHE A 33 -30.18 -7.51 -74.38
N SER A 34 -31.19 -8.00 -73.63
CA SER A 34 -32.69 -7.93 -73.65
C SER A 34 -33.24 -8.51 -72.31
N GLU A 35 -34.53 -8.63 -71.92
CA GLU A 35 -35.86 -8.47 -72.57
C GLU A 35 -36.82 -7.54 -71.76
N ASP A 36 -38.09 -7.94 -71.49
CA ASP A 36 -39.23 -7.04 -71.18
C ASP A 36 -40.37 -7.73 -70.35
N PHE A 37 -41.23 -6.96 -69.67
CA PHE A 37 -42.68 -7.22 -69.48
C PHE A 37 -43.42 -6.04 -68.78
N ARG A 38 -44.71 -5.81 -69.11
CA ARG A 38 -45.56 -4.63 -68.72
C ARG A 38 -46.77 -5.07 -67.86
N PHE A 39 -47.44 -4.25 -67.02
CA PHE A 39 -48.47 -3.20 -67.28
C PHE A 39 -49.12 -2.77 -65.92
N VAL A 40 -50.02 -1.77 -65.69
CA VAL A 40 -50.31 -0.40 -66.21
C VAL A 40 -51.50 0.24 -65.40
N HIS A 41 -51.94 1.48 -65.69
CA HIS A 41 -53.18 2.21 -65.28
C HIS A 41 -53.28 3.06 -63.97
N LEU A 42 -54.22 4.01 -64.02
CA LEU A 42 -54.73 5.07 -63.10
C LEU A 42 -56.30 5.07 -63.22
N PRO A 43 -57.17 5.95 -62.62
CA PRO A 43 -57.01 7.13 -61.74
C PRO A 43 -58.06 7.26 -60.56
N ALA A 44 -58.23 8.47 -59.96
CA ALA A 44 -59.48 9.15 -59.50
C ALA A 44 -59.75 9.50 -57.98
N GLU A 45 -59.72 10.83 -57.69
CA GLU A 45 -60.67 11.74 -56.96
C GLU A 45 -61.25 11.55 -55.51
N PHE A 46 -61.93 12.62 -55.01
CA PHE A 46 -62.33 13.05 -53.63
C PHE A 46 -63.89 12.96 -53.37
N PRO A 47 -64.55 13.49 -52.28
CA PRO A 47 -64.17 14.03 -50.95
C PRO A 47 -64.85 13.25 -49.74
N PRO A 48 -65.85 13.70 -48.92
CA PRO A 48 -66.11 14.91 -48.08
C PRO A 48 -66.55 14.69 -46.58
N HIS A 49 -66.78 15.79 -45.82
CA HIS A 49 -67.54 15.95 -44.52
C HIS A 49 -66.97 15.35 -43.20
N THR A 50 -67.17 15.87 -41.96
CA THR A 50 -67.65 17.16 -41.32
C THR A 50 -67.17 17.16 -39.84
N GLY A 51 -66.64 18.24 -39.23
CA GLY A 51 -67.35 19.30 -38.45
C GLY A 51 -67.41 18.99 -36.92
N ASP A 52 -67.54 19.91 -35.95
CA ASP A 52 -67.36 21.39 -35.83
C ASP A 52 -67.38 21.81 -34.31
N PHE A 53 -67.36 23.12 -33.96
CA PHE A 53 -67.44 23.79 -32.62
C PHE A 53 -66.14 23.72 -31.75
N SER A 54 -65.48 24.79 -31.25
CA SER A 54 -65.81 26.07 -30.54
C SER A 54 -65.78 25.96 -28.99
N THR A 55 -65.58 26.99 -28.12
CA THR A 55 -65.60 28.48 -28.24
C THR A 55 -64.90 29.15 -27.00
N GLU A 56 -64.30 30.35 -27.15
CA GLU A 56 -64.30 31.53 -26.19
C GLU A 56 -63.76 31.47 -24.72
N LEU A 57 -63.38 32.56 -23.97
CA LEU A 57 -62.93 33.96 -24.24
C LEU A 57 -62.37 34.71 -22.96
N LYS A 58 -61.42 35.67 -23.12
CA LYS A 58 -60.99 36.88 -22.30
C LYS A 58 -61.22 37.06 -20.77
N SER A 59 -60.20 37.59 -20.04
CA SER A 59 -60.17 38.87 -19.22
C SER A 59 -58.81 39.05 -18.47
N HIS A 60 -58.09 40.18 -18.39
CA HIS A 60 -58.30 41.49 -17.68
C HIS A 60 -58.47 41.39 -16.13
N VAL A 61 -57.95 42.29 -15.24
CA VAL A 61 -56.83 43.28 -15.28
C VAL A 61 -56.50 43.86 -13.86
N GLU A 62 -55.28 44.38 -13.63
CA GLU A 62 -54.80 45.34 -12.57
C GLU A 62 -54.64 45.06 -11.03
N ARG A 63 -53.57 45.70 -10.50
CA ARG A 63 -53.27 46.35 -9.18
C ARG A 63 -53.95 45.92 -7.85
N TYR A 64 -53.14 45.81 -6.78
CA TYR A 64 -53.10 46.79 -5.64
C TYR A 64 -51.81 46.65 -4.79
N LYS A 65 -51.66 47.40 -3.67
CA LYS A 65 -50.40 47.62 -2.91
C LYS A 65 -50.63 47.74 -1.39
N MET A 66 -49.54 47.64 -0.58
CA MET A 66 -49.48 47.76 0.91
C MET A 66 -49.94 46.50 1.68
N MET A 67 -49.49 46.17 2.90
CA MET A 67 -48.96 47.00 4.02
C MET A 67 -47.72 46.39 4.74
N CYS A 68 -47.04 47.19 5.59
CA CYS A 68 -45.99 46.76 6.53
C CYS A 68 -45.78 47.83 7.64
N PRO A 69 -45.62 47.44 8.92
CA PRO A 69 -44.84 48.24 9.88
C PRO A 69 -43.94 47.46 10.86
N TRP A 70 -42.69 47.93 11.00
CA TRP A 70 -41.93 48.32 12.23
C TRP A 70 -42.32 47.72 13.64
N GLN A 71 -41.42 47.49 14.63
CA GLN A 71 -40.00 47.89 14.83
C GLN A 71 -39.25 47.16 15.99
N PHE A 72 -37.90 47.33 16.04
CA PHE A 72 -36.98 47.23 17.21
C PHE A 72 -36.68 45.81 17.82
N VAL A 73 -35.49 45.49 18.39
CA VAL A 73 -34.30 46.25 18.83
C VAL A 73 -32.95 45.58 18.41
N PHE A 74 -31.96 46.39 17.97
CA PHE A 74 -30.48 46.21 17.81
C PHE A 74 -29.74 44.95 17.23
N LYS A 75 -28.56 45.29 16.68
CA LYS A 75 -27.48 44.57 15.95
C LYS A 75 -26.46 43.89 16.91
N PRO A 76 -25.42 43.11 16.48
CA PRO A 76 -24.72 43.17 15.17
C PRO A 76 -24.16 41.88 14.49
N ARG A 77 -23.89 42.02 13.17
CA ARG A 77 -22.83 41.37 12.32
C ARG A 77 -22.59 39.85 12.47
N ALA A 78 -22.74 39.06 11.40
CA ALA A 78 -21.78 39.02 10.29
C ALA A 78 -22.39 38.47 8.98
N ALA A 79 -21.73 38.68 7.84
CA ALA A 79 -22.23 38.28 6.51
C ALA A 79 -21.57 36.99 5.98
N LYS A 80 -22.34 36.19 5.23
CA LYS A 80 -21.86 35.16 4.29
C LYS A 80 -22.71 35.24 3.03
N ASN A 81 -22.08 35.42 1.87
CA ASN A 81 -22.72 35.16 0.57
C ASN A 81 -22.30 33.78 0.06
N GLN A 82 -23.16 33.19 -0.76
CA GLN A 82 -22.97 31.87 -1.37
C GLN A 82 -22.21 31.99 -2.70
N PHE A 83 -21.56 30.90 -3.10
CA PHE A 83 -21.28 30.58 -4.50
C PHE A 83 -21.59 29.10 -4.73
N SER A 84 -21.95 28.74 -5.96
CA SER A 84 -22.40 27.40 -6.37
C SER A 84 -21.25 26.44 -6.64
N GLU A 85 -21.45 25.15 -6.36
CA GLU A 85 -20.51 24.07 -6.66
C GLU A 85 -20.76 23.52 -8.08
N GLU A 86 -19.69 23.29 -8.85
CA GLU A 86 -19.68 22.32 -9.95
C GLU A 86 -18.96 21.05 -9.49
N HIS A 87 -19.44 19.87 -9.91
CA HIS A 87 -18.93 18.58 -9.44
C HIS A 87 -17.72 18.08 -10.25
N ASP A 88 -16.55 18.00 -9.60
CA ASP A 88 -15.39 17.25 -10.11
C ASP A 88 -15.59 15.74 -9.88
N ILE A 89 -15.41 14.93 -10.93
CA ILE A 89 -15.65 13.48 -10.93
C ILE A 89 -14.31 12.74 -10.96
N ASN A 90 -13.58 12.76 -9.84
CA ASN A 90 -12.53 11.78 -9.53
C ASN A 90 -12.23 11.81 -8.03
N ASN A 91 -12.82 10.88 -7.26
CA ASN A 91 -12.61 10.84 -5.82
C ASN A 91 -12.73 9.42 -5.25
N ASN A 92 -11.73 9.02 -4.46
CA ASN A 92 -11.87 8.03 -3.38
C ASN A 92 -11.02 8.57 -2.23
N VAL A 93 -11.68 8.98 -1.14
CA VAL A 93 -11.14 9.77 -0.02
C VAL A 93 -11.96 9.41 1.20
N GLU A 94 -11.37 9.38 2.39
CA GLU A 94 -12.20 9.51 3.59
C GLU A 94 -11.67 10.35 4.78
N LYS A 95 -12.68 10.75 5.55
CA LYS A 95 -12.80 11.73 6.63
C LYS A 95 -11.88 11.35 7.81
N HIS A 96 -11.10 12.24 8.44
CA HIS A 96 -11.47 13.39 9.29
C HIS A 96 -12.16 13.06 10.61
N TRP A 97 -11.46 13.36 11.71
CA TRP A 97 -12.01 13.79 13.00
C TRP A 97 -11.43 15.16 13.38
N LYS A 98 -12.02 15.82 14.40
CA LYS A 98 -11.53 17.03 15.09
C LYS A 98 -11.79 16.86 16.59
N ILE A 99 -10.87 17.27 17.46
CA ILE A 99 -11.12 17.68 18.86
C ILE A 99 -10.29 18.95 19.16
N HIS A 100 -10.65 19.65 20.24
CA HIS A 100 -10.16 20.95 20.70
C HIS A 100 -8.71 20.94 21.19
N GLY A 101 -8.18 22.14 21.49
CA GLY A 101 -6.97 22.35 22.29
C GLY A 101 -7.19 23.40 23.37
N LEU A 102 -6.26 23.41 24.34
CA LEU A 102 -6.00 24.41 25.38
C LEU A 102 -4.47 24.38 25.58
N GLU A 103 -3.76 25.49 25.32
CA GLU A 103 -3.36 26.54 26.28
C GLU A 103 -2.12 26.18 27.10
N ASN A 104 -1.28 27.19 27.35
CA ASN A 104 -0.08 27.08 28.17
C ASN A 104 -0.45 27.29 29.64
N ASP A 105 0.36 26.78 30.58
CA ASP A 105 1.04 27.76 31.44
C ASP A 105 2.37 27.30 32.06
N ASP A 106 3.06 28.33 32.52
CA ASP A 106 4.49 28.55 32.70
C ASP A 106 5.17 27.96 33.97
N THR A 107 6.50 28.10 34.00
CA THR A 107 7.38 28.29 35.18
C THR A 107 7.93 27.17 36.11
N LYS A 108 9.29 27.12 36.17
CA LYS A 108 10.19 27.16 37.37
C LYS A 108 10.30 25.87 38.24
N LEU A 109 11.42 25.49 38.87
CA LEU A 109 12.62 26.18 39.40
C LEU A 109 13.68 25.11 39.84
N CYS A 110 14.93 25.51 40.09
CA CYS A 110 16.06 24.75 40.70
C CYS A 110 16.48 23.43 40.01
N ASP A 111 17.67 23.27 39.42
CA ASP A 111 19.04 23.71 39.75
C ASP A 111 19.66 23.06 41.02
N VAL A 112 20.76 22.33 40.79
CA VAL A 112 21.98 22.07 41.60
C VAL A 112 22.64 20.83 40.97
N SER A 113 23.51 20.94 39.95
CA SER A 113 24.90 21.41 39.90
C SER A 113 25.97 20.34 40.19
N LYS A 114 26.91 20.22 39.22
CA LYS A 114 28.37 20.02 39.40
C LYS A 114 28.85 18.58 39.73
N LYS A 115 30.08 18.17 39.35
CA LYS A 115 31.20 18.93 38.74
C LYS A 115 32.19 18.04 37.94
N GLN A 116 33.11 18.72 37.24
CA GLN A 116 34.46 18.28 36.84
C GLN A 116 34.55 17.20 35.74
N THR A 117 35.56 17.21 34.85
CA THR A 117 36.80 18.02 34.74
C THR A 117 37.08 18.32 33.25
N GLU A 118 37.97 19.25 32.88
CA GLU A 118 37.85 20.72 32.88
C GLU A 118 39.01 21.32 32.02
N VAL A 119 38.87 22.53 31.46
CA VAL A 119 39.99 23.51 31.15
C VAL A 119 40.88 23.28 29.91
N LEU A 120 41.34 24.29 29.12
CA LEU A 120 41.21 25.79 29.06
C LEU A 120 40.95 26.19 27.56
N LEU A 121 41.15 27.39 26.96
CA LEU A 121 41.72 28.71 27.28
C LEU A 121 41.04 29.83 26.42
N THR A 122 41.49 31.08 26.55
CA THR A 122 41.08 32.29 25.78
C THR A 122 42.29 33.25 25.60
N PRO A 123 42.19 34.41 24.91
CA PRO A 123 41.75 35.69 25.53
C PRO A 123 40.74 36.50 24.63
N SER A 124 39.73 37.23 25.13
CA SER A 124 39.73 38.59 25.76
C SER A 124 40.22 39.72 24.84
N SER A 125 39.57 40.91 24.69
CA SER A 125 38.30 41.51 25.18
C SER A 125 37.97 42.79 24.32
N ALA A 126 37.08 43.78 24.56
CA ALA A 126 36.31 44.27 25.72
C ALA A 126 35.09 45.20 25.36
N LYS A 127 34.39 45.68 26.42
CA LYS A 127 33.33 46.72 26.59
C LYS A 127 32.89 47.68 25.44
N ALA A 128 31.57 47.70 25.17
CA ALA A 128 30.70 48.87 24.92
C ALA A 128 29.21 48.43 25.00
N GLY A 129 28.16 49.27 25.15
CA GLY A 129 28.14 50.72 25.41
C GLY A 129 26.81 51.44 25.09
N GLY A 130 25.71 51.16 25.81
CA GLY A 130 24.48 51.98 25.80
C GLY A 130 23.48 51.81 24.63
N GLY A 131 22.34 52.50 24.73
CA GLY A 131 21.42 52.81 23.62
C GLY A 131 20.50 51.70 23.09
N ARG A 132 19.21 51.73 23.46
CA ARG A 132 18.11 51.18 22.64
C ARG A 132 17.16 52.30 22.23
N GLU A 133 17.30 52.79 21.02
CA GLU A 133 16.28 53.58 20.33
C GLU A 133 15.58 52.70 19.27
N ASN A 134 14.29 52.93 19.05
CA ASN A 134 13.49 52.20 18.06
C ASN A 134 13.20 53.09 16.83
N PRO A 135 13.65 52.71 15.63
CA PRO A 135 13.11 53.17 14.34
C PRO A 135 12.24 52.07 13.68
N PRO A 136 11.49 52.33 12.59
CA PRO A 136 10.04 52.51 12.73
C PRO A 136 9.21 51.31 12.24
N SER A 137 7.93 51.30 12.64
CA SER A 137 6.95 50.26 12.29
C SER A 137 6.40 50.41 10.88
N ASN A 138 7.06 49.82 9.89
CA ASN A 138 6.49 49.67 8.54
C ASN A 138 5.32 48.66 8.54
N GLY A 139 4.09 49.19 8.45
CA GLY A 139 2.86 48.42 8.47
C GLY A 139 2.56 47.67 7.17
N ILE A 140 3.33 46.61 6.87
CA ILE A 140 3.04 45.66 5.79
C ILE A 140 2.57 44.33 6.39
N LYS A 141 1.39 43.85 5.99
CA LYS A 141 0.93 42.50 6.35
C LYS A 141 1.68 41.47 5.52
N THR A 142 2.62 40.76 6.14
CA THR A 142 3.30 39.59 5.57
C THR A 142 2.35 38.40 5.47
N SER A 143 1.54 38.36 4.40
CA SER A 143 0.79 37.16 4.03
C SER A 143 1.74 35.98 3.79
N ASN A 144 1.39 34.81 4.31
CA ASN A 144 2.03 33.50 4.11
C ASN A 144 3.29 33.16 4.94
N GLN A 145 3.60 33.86 6.04
CA GLN A 145 4.33 33.19 7.12
C GLN A 145 3.40 32.24 7.89
N ILE A 146 3.62 30.93 7.72
CA ILE A 146 2.94 29.90 8.52
C ILE A 146 3.54 29.91 9.92
N SER A 147 2.75 30.33 10.91
CA SER A 147 3.15 30.29 12.32
C SER A 147 3.51 28.85 12.73
N GLY A 148 4.73 28.64 13.23
CA GLY A 148 5.26 27.33 13.61
C GLY A 148 6.35 26.75 12.69
N CYS A 149 6.70 27.40 11.57
CA CYS A 149 7.83 26.95 10.75
C CYS A 149 9.18 27.11 11.50
N PRO A 150 10.06 26.09 11.56
CA PRO A 150 11.37 26.20 12.19
C PRO A 150 12.26 27.29 11.56
N ARG A 151 13.07 27.98 12.38
CA ARG A 151 14.07 28.98 11.88
C ARG A 151 15.21 28.37 11.05
N HIS A 152 15.37 27.05 11.12
CA HIS A 152 16.23 26.26 10.27
C HIS A 152 15.68 24.83 10.24
N VAL A 153 15.80 24.14 9.10
CA VAL A 153 15.50 22.71 9.01
C VAL A 153 16.82 21.96 8.93
N LYS A 154 17.05 21.05 9.89
CA LYS A 154 18.26 20.21 9.89
C LYS A 154 18.03 19.05 8.93
N VAL A 155 18.84 18.97 7.88
CA VAL A 155 18.90 17.82 6.96
C VAL A 155 20.15 16.99 7.27
N ARG A 156 20.01 15.68 7.31
CA ARG A 156 21.05 14.72 7.64
C ARG A 156 21.50 13.93 6.41
N ASN A 157 22.79 13.60 6.38
CA ASN A 157 23.33 12.52 5.57
C ASN A 157 23.36 11.24 6.41
N LEU A 158 22.66 10.19 5.97
CA LEU A 158 22.52 8.93 6.71
C LEU A 158 23.74 8.00 6.57
N GLU A 159 24.55 8.19 5.52
CA GLU A 159 25.74 7.38 5.22
C GLU A 159 26.93 7.77 6.11
N ASN A 160 27.26 9.07 6.17
CA ASN A 160 28.39 9.60 6.94
C ASN A 160 27.99 10.36 8.22
N GLY A 161 26.68 10.45 8.50
CA GLY A 161 26.14 11.07 9.72
C GLY A 161 26.21 12.60 9.78
N SER A 162 26.81 13.27 8.78
CA SER A 162 26.89 14.74 8.71
C SER A 162 25.50 15.38 8.56
N SER A 163 25.41 16.69 8.77
CA SER A 163 24.15 17.41 8.64
C SER A 163 24.34 18.87 8.27
N PHE A 164 23.46 19.39 7.43
CA PHE A 164 23.35 20.81 7.14
C PHE A 164 22.16 21.43 7.89
N LEU A 165 22.21 22.74 8.10
CA LEU A 165 21.08 23.53 8.56
C LEU A 165 20.60 24.37 7.38
N ASP A 166 19.43 24.06 6.86
CA ASP A 166 18.80 24.86 5.82
C ASP A 166 18.08 26.05 6.44
N THR A 167 18.51 27.26 6.10
CA THR A 167 17.83 28.54 6.38
C THR A 167 17.24 29.16 5.12
N LEU A 168 17.69 28.75 3.93
CA LEU A 168 17.28 29.33 2.64
C LEU A 168 15.82 29.02 2.29
N HIS A 169 15.24 27.93 2.78
CA HIS A 169 13.80 27.67 2.62
C HIS A 169 12.91 28.76 3.24
N LEU A 170 13.42 29.59 4.16
CA LEU A 170 12.69 30.74 4.70
C LEU A 170 12.49 31.87 3.67
N THR A 171 13.25 31.87 2.56
CA THR A 171 13.06 32.80 1.43
C THR A 171 12.32 32.14 0.26
N ALA A 172 11.69 30.98 0.47
CA ALA A 172 10.87 30.32 -0.54
C ALA A 172 9.58 31.09 -0.85
N LYS A 173 9.30 31.29 -2.14
CA LYS A 173 8.02 31.83 -2.64
C LYS A 173 6.90 30.80 -2.48
N GLU A 174 7.21 29.53 -2.73
CA GLU A 174 6.34 28.38 -2.50
C GLU A 174 7.17 27.23 -1.91
N VAL A 175 6.75 26.65 -0.78
CA VAL A 175 7.28 25.35 -0.32
C VAL A 175 6.34 24.27 -0.85
N ILE A 176 6.88 23.18 -1.43
CA ILE A 176 6.07 22.08 -1.99
C ILE A 176 5.60 21.18 -0.84
N ASN A 177 4.72 21.74 -0.01
CA ASN A 177 4.34 21.22 1.28
C ASN A 177 3.62 19.88 1.18
N CYS A 178 4.15 18.89 1.89
CA CYS A 178 3.41 17.70 2.23
C CYS A 178 2.22 18.08 3.13
N ARG A 179 1.01 17.70 2.72
CA ARG A 179 -0.22 17.93 3.49
C ARG A 179 -0.24 16.95 4.67
N THR A 180 -0.96 17.29 5.73
CA THR A 180 -1.12 16.46 6.96
C THR A 180 -1.64 15.04 6.73
N LYS A 181 -2.12 14.70 5.52
CA LYS A 181 -2.57 13.36 5.12
C LYS A 181 -1.81 12.76 3.92
N ALA A 182 -0.95 13.52 3.21
CA ALA A 182 -0.32 13.06 1.96
C ALA A 182 0.90 13.91 1.56
N CYS A 183 2.02 13.25 1.25
CA CYS A 183 3.25 13.97 0.89
C CYS A 183 3.28 14.38 -0.59
N GLN A 184 3.21 15.68 -0.89
CA GLN A 184 3.19 16.18 -2.27
C GLN A 184 4.58 16.15 -2.94
N GLY A 185 5.66 16.12 -2.15
CA GLY A 185 7.02 15.89 -2.63
C GLY A 185 7.28 14.48 -3.18
N ALA A 186 6.32 13.53 -3.05
CA ALA A 186 6.42 12.20 -3.64
C ALA A 186 5.88 12.13 -5.09
N LEU A 187 5.41 13.24 -5.66
CA LEU A 187 4.77 13.26 -6.98
C LEU A 187 5.79 13.49 -8.11
N MET A 188 5.75 12.63 -9.13
CA MET A 188 6.54 12.81 -10.36
C MET A 188 6.21 14.12 -11.09
N THR A 189 4.99 14.64 -10.98
CA THR A 189 4.54 15.92 -11.56
C THR A 189 3.65 16.69 -10.56
N PRO A 190 4.23 17.39 -9.56
CA PRO A 190 3.45 18.11 -8.55
C PRO A 190 2.84 19.38 -9.15
N LYS A 191 1.54 19.61 -8.89
CA LYS A 191 0.80 20.76 -9.47
C LYS A 191 1.43 22.13 -9.19
N GLY A 192 2.17 22.30 -8.08
CA GLY A 192 2.87 23.56 -7.75
C GLY A 192 4.03 23.92 -8.69
N LEU A 193 4.58 22.95 -9.44
CA LEU A 193 5.60 23.22 -10.46
C LEU A 193 5.00 23.56 -11.84
N VAL A 194 3.67 23.64 -11.97
CA VAL A 194 2.98 23.93 -13.24
C VAL A 194 2.22 25.26 -13.12
N LYS A 195 2.48 26.21 -14.03
CA LYS A 195 1.69 27.44 -14.19
C LYS A 195 0.72 27.30 -15.36
N GLY A 196 -0.48 27.88 -15.20
CA GLY A 196 -1.50 27.97 -16.25
C GLY A 196 -1.31 29.20 -17.17
N SER A 197 -2.32 29.45 -18.00
CA SER A 197 -2.53 30.77 -18.60
C SER A 197 -2.89 31.81 -17.52
N ARG A 198 -2.63 33.09 -17.81
CA ARG A 198 -3.27 34.23 -17.15
C ARG A 198 -4.19 34.89 -18.18
N ASP A 199 -5.31 35.45 -17.75
CA ASP A 199 -6.28 36.12 -18.64
C ASP A 199 -5.98 37.62 -18.88
N GLY A 200 -4.92 38.13 -18.25
CA GLY A 200 -4.47 39.52 -18.31
C GLY A 200 -3.11 39.74 -17.62
N PRO A 201 -2.61 40.99 -17.64
CA PRO A 201 -1.31 41.36 -17.06
C PRO A 201 -1.25 41.19 -15.54
N VAL A 202 -0.03 41.06 -15.01
CA VAL A 202 0.23 41.09 -13.56
C VAL A 202 -0.10 42.50 -13.03
N PRO A 203 -0.95 42.66 -11.99
CA PRO A 203 -1.27 43.98 -11.45
C PRO A 203 -0.01 44.71 -10.96
N PRO A 204 0.14 46.03 -11.18
CA PRO A 204 1.29 46.81 -10.71
C PRO A 204 1.60 46.64 -9.21
N GLN A 205 0.56 46.44 -8.40
CA GLN A 205 0.66 46.23 -6.96
C GLN A 205 1.21 44.83 -6.57
N GLU A 206 1.06 43.83 -7.44
CA GLU A 206 1.69 42.50 -7.32
C GLU A 206 3.11 42.50 -7.94
N LEU A 207 3.30 43.24 -9.04
CA LEU A 207 4.54 43.28 -9.81
C LEU A 207 5.65 44.08 -9.11
N LEU A 208 5.36 45.31 -8.67
CA LEU A 208 6.38 46.23 -8.12
C LEU A 208 7.18 45.65 -6.94
N PRO A 209 6.59 44.98 -5.93
CA PRO A 209 7.35 44.37 -4.84
C PRO A 209 8.32 43.27 -5.33
N GLN A 210 7.91 42.48 -6.33
CA GLN A 210 8.72 41.40 -6.90
C GLN A 210 9.85 41.93 -7.79
N ALA A 211 9.57 42.99 -8.56
CA ALA A 211 10.56 43.70 -9.36
C ALA A 211 11.66 44.31 -8.48
N ILE A 212 11.25 45.00 -7.40
CA ILE A 212 12.16 45.57 -6.40
C ILE A 212 13.03 44.49 -5.73
N ASP A 213 12.46 43.33 -5.39
CA ASP A 213 13.23 42.23 -4.79
C ASP A 213 14.25 41.64 -5.78
N PHE A 214 13.84 41.37 -7.02
CA PHE A 214 14.74 40.88 -8.05
C PHE A 214 15.90 41.84 -8.35
N VAL A 215 15.62 43.15 -8.47
CA VAL A 215 16.65 44.18 -8.68
C VAL A 215 17.62 44.21 -7.48
N LYS A 216 17.12 44.10 -6.25
CA LYS A 216 17.97 43.95 -5.06
C LYS A 216 18.83 42.69 -5.12
N GLN A 217 18.29 41.54 -5.52
CA GLN A 217 19.07 40.30 -5.66
C GLN A 217 20.20 40.46 -6.71
N TYR A 218 19.92 41.11 -7.84
CA TYR A 218 20.92 41.39 -8.88
C TYR A 218 22.03 42.31 -8.36
N TYR A 219 21.70 43.46 -7.79
CA TYR A 219 22.71 44.39 -7.26
C TYR A 219 23.48 43.85 -6.04
N SER A 220 22.87 42.93 -5.29
CA SER A 220 23.55 42.21 -4.20
C SER A 220 24.51 41.10 -4.67
N SER A 221 24.57 40.80 -5.98
CA SER A 221 25.47 39.79 -6.54
C SER A 221 26.86 40.32 -6.90
N PHE A 222 27.05 41.64 -6.96
CA PHE A 222 28.34 42.27 -7.21
C PHE A 222 29.26 42.17 -5.99
N LYS A 223 30.57 42.08 -6.23
CA LYS A 223 31.60 42.10 -5.17
C LYS A 223 31.72 43.46 -4.48
N GLU A 224 31.35 44.53 -5.18
CA GLU A 224 31.46 45.92 -4.73
C GLU A 224 30.05 46.55 -4.73
N PRO A 225 29.60 47.20 -3.64
CA PRO A 225 28.25 47.76 -3.55
C PRO A 225 27.99 48.95 -4.50
N LYS A 226 27.30 48.68 -5.61
CA LYS A 226 26.85 49.68 -6.59
C LYS A 226 25.59 50.44 -6.13
N ILE A 227 25.70 51.19 -5.03
CA ILE A 227 24.54 51.80 -4.34
C ILE A 227 23.79 52.81 -5.22
N GLU A 228 24.49 53.70 -5.92
CA GLU A 228 23.86 54.75 -6.74
C GLU A 228 23.14 54.15 -7.96
N GLU A 229 23.80 53.25 -8.71
CA GLU A 229 23.19 52.52 -9.83
C GLU A 229 21.94 51.73 -9.39
N HIS A 230 22.01 51.09 -8.22
CA HIS A 230 20.89 50.32 -7.65
C HIS A 230 19.68 51.21 -7.35
N LEU A 231 19.88 52.37 -6.72
CA LEU A 231 18.80 53.31 -6.42
C LEU A 231 18.20 53.90 -7.70
N ALA A 232 19.04 54.33 -8.66
CA ALA A 232 18.59 54.85 -9.95
C ALA A 232 17.80 53.80 -10.76
N ARG A 233 18.23 52.52 -10.71
CA ARG A 233 17.50 51.42 -11.39
C ARG A 233 16.18 51.11 -10.70
N LEU A 234 16.10 51.16 -9.36
CA LEU A 234 14.84 51.01 -8.62
C LEU A 234 13.84 52.14 -8.95
N GLU A 235 14.28 53.39 -9.03
CA GLU A 235 13.44 54.51 -9.46
C GLU A 235 12.95 54.30 -10.89
N THR A 236 13.84 53.92 -11.81
CA THR A 236 13.52 53.65 -13.21
C THR A 236 12.48 52.54 -13.35
N VAL A 237 12.67 51.40 -12.68
CA VAL A 237 11.72 50.27 -12.70
C VAL A 237 10.38 50.63 -12.07
N THR A 238 10.37 51.40 -10.99
CA THR A 238 9.13 51.90 -10.36
C THR A 238 8.34 52.75 -11.36
N LYS A 239 9.01 53.69 -12.03
CA LYS A 239 8.43 54.57 -13.03
C LYS A 239 7.96 53.85 -14.29
N GLU A 240 8.70 52.84 -14.76
CA GLU A 240 8.26 51.94 -15.84
C GLU A 240 6.91 51.28 -15.48
N ILE A 241 6.79 50.72 -14.26
CA ILE A 241 5.59 50.03 -13.80
C ILE A 241 4.41 51.00 -13.60
N GLU A 242 4.65 52.19 -13.04
CA GLU A 242 3.62 53.22 -12.84
C GLU A 242 3.08 53.78 -14.16
N THR A 243 3.92 53.89 -15.21
CA THR A 243 3.55 54.51 -16.49
C THR A 243 3.06 53.52 -17.55
N THR A 244 3.52 52.27 -17.52
CA THR A 244 3.22 51.25 -18.54
C THR A 244 2.50 50.02 -18.00
N GLY A 245 2.41 49.86 -16.68
CA GLY A 245 1.93 48.65 -16.02
C GLY A 245 2.93 47.49 -15.95
N THR A 246 4.13 47.63 -16.53
CA THR A 246 5.16 46.60 -16.56
C THR A 246 6.58 47.20 -16.51
N TYR A 247 7.62 46.37 -16.56
CA TYR A 247 9.01 46.82 -16.74
C TYR A 247 9.77 45.88 -17.68
N GLN A 248 10.94 46.32 -18.14
CA GLN A 248 11.83 45.55 -19.01
C GLN A 248 13.14 45.21 -18.29
N LEU A 249 13.60 43.97 -18.40
CA LEU A 249 14.92 43.57 -17.91
C LEU A 249 16.04 44.13 -18.80
N SER A 250 17.11 44.61 -18.18
CA SER A 250 18.38 44.82 -18.89
C SER A 250 18.95 43.48 -19.39
N LYS A 251 19.90 43.52 -20.32
CA LYS A 251 20.55 42.30 -20.84
C LYS A 251 21.27 41.52 -19.73
N ASP A 252 21.94 42.23 -18.82
CA ASP A 252 22.72 41.61 -17.74
C ASP A 252 21.81 41.13 -16.59
N GLU A 253 20.71 41.84 -16.32
CA GLU A 253 19.62 41.36 -15.45
C GLU A 253 19.03 40.04 -15.99
N LEU A 254 18.77 39.95 -17.30
CA LEU A 254 18.28 38.72 -17.94
C LEU A 254 19.29 37.56 -17.83
N ILE A 255 20.58 37.84 -18.09
CA ILE A 255 21.66 36.85 -17.98
C ILE A 255 21.77 36.34 -16.54
N PHE A 256 21.70 37.23 -15.55
CA PHE A 256 21.68 36.87 -14.13
C PHE A 256 20.45 36.04 -13.78
N ALA A 257 19.26 36.45 -14.22
CA ALA A 257 17.99 35.79 -13.92
C ALA A 257 17.97 34.33 -14.42
N ALA A 258 18.34 34.09 -15.68
CA ALA A 258 18.35 32.74 -16.25
C ALA A 258 19.37 31.81 -15.56
N LYS A 259 20.54 32.35 -15.18
CA LYS A 259 21.55 31.62 -14.41
C LYS A 259 21.07 31.29 -13.00
N GLN A 260 20.48 32.26 -12.31
CA GLN A 260 19.98 32.09 -10.95
C GLN A 260 18.74 31.17 -10.91
N ALA A 261 17.88 31.19 -11.92
CA ALA A 261 16.79 30.23 -12.08
C ALA A 261 17.30 28.78 -12.24
N TRP A 262 18.39 28.54 -12.98
CA TRP A 262 18.97 27.20 -13.09
C TRP A 262 19.60 26.75 -11.77
N ARG A 263 20.32 27.65 -11.09
CA ARG A 263 20.86 27.45 -9.74
C ARG A 263 19.76 27.09 -8.71
N ASN A 264 18.56 27.63 -8.88
CA ASN A 264 17.39 27.38 -8.04
C ASN A 264 16.59 26.11 -8.41
N ALA A 265 16.77 25.51 -9.59
CA ALA A 265 15.86 24.49 -10.13
C ALA A 265 15.99 23.10 -9.45
N PRO A 266 15.06 22.68 -8.56
CA PRO A 266 15.27 21.55 -7.63
C PRO A 266 15.46 20.18 -8.30
N ARG A 267 15.03 20.04 -9.57
CA ARG A 267 15.06 18.80 -10.35
C ARG A 267 16.27 18.63 -11.27
N CYS A 268 17.16 19.63 -11.37
CA CYS A 268 18.38 19.46 -12.15
C CYS A 268 19.51 18.93 -11.25
N ILE A 269 20.11 17.79 -11.62
CA ILE A 269 21.31 17.25 -10.94
C ILE A 269 22.59 17.94 -11.41
N GLY A 270 22.64 18.41 -12.67
CA GLY A 270 23.82 19.04 -13.29
C GLY A 270 24.10 20.50 -12.90
N ARG A 271 23.50 21.03 -11.81
CA ARG A 271 23.53 22.47 -11.46
C ARG A 271 24.92 23.06 -11.20
N ILE A 272 25.96 22.25 -11.02
CA ILE A 272 27.33 22.76 -10.76
C ILE A 272 27.84 23.72 -11.86
N GLN A 273 27.29 23.62 -13.08
CA GLN A 273 27.65 24.45 -14.23
C GLN A 273 26.77 25.71 -14.41
N TRP A 274 25.92 26.07 -13.43
CA TRP A 274 24.94 27.17 -13.55
C TRP A 274 25.56 28.53 -13.98
N SER A 275 26.78 28.82 -13.53
CA SER A 275 27.52 30.04 -13.89
C SER A 275 27.88 30.12 -15.38
N ASN A 276 27.96 28.97 -16.04
CA ASN A 276 28.54 28.80 -17.38
C ASN A 276 27.46 28.73 -18.48
N LEU A 277 26.18 28.89 -18.12
CA LEU A 277 25.06 28.96 -19.06
C LEU A 277 25.26 30.08 -20.08
N GLN A 278 25.24 29.75 -21.37
CA GLN A 278 25.11 30.74 -22.43
C GLN A 278 23.65 31.19 -22.51
N VAL A 279 23.41 32.50 -22.50
CA VAL A 279 22.08 33.07 -22.68
C VAL A 279 22.03 33.75 -24.04
N PHE A 280 21.04 33.37 -24.86
CA PHE A 280 20.67 34.08 -26.07
C PHE A 280 19.43 34.94 -25.76
N ASP A 281 19.64 36.25 -25.66
CA ASP A 281 18.54 37.21 -25.65
C ASP A 281 17.90 37.24 -27.05
N ALA A 282 16.60 36.98 -27.12
CA ALA A 282 15.79 36.93 -28.34
C ALA A 282 14.44 37.66 -28.13
N ARG A 283 14.42 38.63 -27.20
CA ARG A 283 13.22 39.43 -26.86
C ARG A 283 12.86 40.49 -27.91
N ASP A 284 13.67 40.61 -28.96
CA ASP A 284 13.44 41.40 -30.17
C ASP A 284 12.67 40.63 -31.26
N CYS A 285 12.54 39.31 -31.10
CA CYS A 285 11.82 38.40 -32.01
C CYS A 285 10.32 38.71 -32.10
N LYS A 286 9.76 38.66 -33.31
CA LYS A 286 8.38 39.05 -33.65
C LYS A 286 7.60 37.94 -34.35
N THR A 287 8.26 37.04 -35.09
CA THR A 287 7.62 36.03 -35.93
C THR A 287 8.02 34.60 -35.55
N ALA A 288 7.17 33.61 -35.84
CA ALA A 288 7.50 32.20 -35.55
C ALA A 288 8.68 31.69 -36.41
N LYS A 289 8.88 32.28 -37.61
CA LYS A 289 10.08 32.05 -38.43
C LYS A 289 11.36 32.55 -37.74
N GLU A 290 11.35 33.76 -37.18
CA GLU A 290 12.49 34.24 -36.39
C GLU A 290 12.73 33.34 -35.17
N MET A 291 11.66 32.89 -34.49
CA MET A 291 11.81 31.89 -33.41
C MET A 291 12.54 30.64 -33.92
N PHE A 292 12.11 30.06 -35.04
CA PHE A 292 12.77 28.91 -35.65
C PHE A 292 14.25 29.16 -35.95
N GLU A 293 14.59 30.32 -36.52
CA GLU A 293 15.99 30.70 -36.79
C GLU A 293 16.82 30.87 -35.50
N HIS A 294 16.22 31.33 -34.40
CA HIS A 294 16.84 31.35 -33.07
C HIS A 294 17.00 29.95 -32.46
N LEU A 295 16.05 29.04 -32.69
CA LEU A 295 16.09 27.66 -32.21
C LEU A 295 17.11 26.79 -32.95
N CYS A 296 17.23 26.94 -34.27
CA CYS A 296 18.26 26.28 -35.05
C CYS A 296 19.67 26.71 -34.62
N ARG A 297 19.88 28.01 -34.36
CA ARG A 297 21.12 28.55 -33.77
C ARG A 297 21.40 27.97 -32.37
N HIS A 298 20.37 27.84 -31.52
CA HIS A 298 20.49 27.19 -30.21
C HIS A 298 20.95 25.74 -30.36
N ILE A 299 20.28 24.93 -31.21
CA ILE A 299 20.62 23.52 -31.42
C ILE A 299 22.05 23.37 -31.94
N GLN A 300 22.47 24.17 -32.92
CA GLN A 300 23.84 24.16 -33.46
C GLN A 300 24.89 24.49 -32.38
N TYR A 301 24.71 25.62 -31.68
CA TYR A 301 25.65 26.06 -30.63
C TYR A 301 25.74 25.07 -29.47
N ALA A 302 24.59 24.54 -29.03
CA ALA A 302 24.51 23.64 -27.89
C ALA A 302 25.03 22.24 -28.23
N THR A 303 24.81 21.75 -29.44
CA THR A 303 25.29 20.43 -29.89
C THR A 303 26.80 20.39 -30.09
N ASN A 304 27.41 21.45 -30.66
CA ASN A 304 28.87 21.66 -30.73
C ASN A 304 29.67 20.38 -31.07
N ASN A 305 29.29 19.69 -32.17
CA ASN A 305 29.89 18.45 -32.65
C ASN A 305 29.98 17.31 -31.61
N GLY A 306 29.03 17.25 -30.67
CA GLY A 306 28.96 16.26 -29.60
C GLY A 306 29.47 16.77 -28.25
N ASN A 307 30.31 17.81 -28.22
CA ASN A 307 30.82 18.41 -26.98
C ASN A 307 29.78 19.41 -26.43
N ILE A 308 28.70 18.89 -25.84
CA ILE A 308 27.48 19.64 -25.54
C ILE A 308 27.75 20.85 -24.62
N ARG A 309 27.22 22.02 -24.98
CA ARG A 309 27.29 23.27 -24.21
C ARG A 309 25.92 23.60 -23.61
N SER A 310 25.85 24.08 -22.38
CA SER A 310 24.59 24.56 -21.79
C SER A 310 24.20 25.92 -22.36
N ALA A 311 23.03 25.98 -22.99
CA ALA A 311 22.44 27.20 -23.52
C ALA A 311 20.99 27.37 -23.06
N ILE A 312 20.53 28.62 -23.07
CA ILE A 312 19.13 29.00 -23.02
C ILE A 312 18.87 30.09 -24.06
N THR A 313 17.72 30.05 -24.71
CA THR A 313 17.21 31.17 -25.53
C THR A 313 15.98 31.74 -24.87
N VAL A 314 15.91 33.06 -24.66
CA VAL A 314 14.76 33.72 -24.02
C VAL A 314 14.07 34.63 -25.03
N PHE A 315 12.85 34.24 -25.39
CA PHE A 315 11.94 34.99 -26.26
C PHE A 315 11.18 36.09 -25.47
N PRO A 316 10.36 36.95 -26.10
CA PRO A 316 9.69 38.06 -25.42
C PRO A 316 8.85 37.65 -24.20
N GLN A 317 8.70 38.59 -23.26
CA GLN A 317 7.88 38.38 -22.06
C GLN A 317 6.38 38.39 -22.37
N ARG A 318 5.61 37.62 -21.59
CA ARG A 318 4.14 37.69 -21.56
C ARG A 318 3.71 39.11 -21.18
N THR A 319 2.74 39.63 -21.93
CA THR A 319 2.07 40.91 -21.64
C THR A 319 0.71 40.68 -20.97
N ASP A 320 -0.20 39.95 -21.63
CA ASP A 320 -1.58 39.74 -21.21
C ASP A 320 -2.04 38.27 -21.24
N GLY A 321 -1.12 37.33 -21.52
CA GLY A 321 -1.39 35.91 -21.68
C GLY A 321 -2.05 35.50 -23.00
N LYS A 322 -2.48 36.46 -23.83
CA LYS A 322 -2.97 36.22 -25.19
C LYS A 322 -1.83 36.33 -26.20
N HIS A 323 -0.92 37.27 -25.99
CA HIS A 323 0.24 37.53 -26.85
C HIS A 323 1.48 36.70 -26.50
N ASP A 324 1.30 35.50 -25.94
CA ASP A 324 2.38 34.60 -25.54
C ASP A 324 3.28 34.19 -26.73
N PHE A 325 4.57 34.00 -26.44
CA PHE A 325 5.50 33.26 -27.31
C PHE A 325 5.64 31.85 -26.74
N ARG A 326 5.38 30.80 -27.55
CA ARG A 326 5.38 29.40 -27.10
C ARG A 326 6.11 28.51 -28.10
N VAL A 327 7.03 27.69 -27.59
CA VAL A 327 7.35 26.41 -28.22
C VAL A 327 6.33 25.39 -27.72
N TRP A 328 5.60 24.72 -28.62
CA TRP A 328 4.59 23.74 -28.22
C TRP A 328 5.22 22.37 -27.88
N ASN A 329 6.37 22.06 -28.45
CA ASN A 329 7.15 20.85 -28.16
C ASN A 329 7.65 20.83 -26.70
N SER A 330 7.66 19.66 -26.06
CA SER A 330 8.26 19.49 -24.73
C SER A 330 9.79 19.62 -24.73
N GLN A 331 10.43 19.24 -25.83
CA GLN A 331 11.87 19.39 -26.10
C GLN A 331 12.06 19.84 -27.55
N LEU A 332 13.14 20.55 -27.86
CA LEU A 332 13.40 21.05 -29.23
C LEU A 332 13.58 19.91 -30.23
N VAL A 333 14.34 18.88 -29.87
CA VAL A 333 14.42 17.62 -30.61
C VAL A 333 13.66 16.57 -29.82
N ARG A 334 12.79 15.80 -30.50
CA ARG A 334 12.08 14.67 -29.92
C ARG A 334 11.61 13.70 -31.00
N TYR A 335 11.49 12.42 -30.66
CA TYR A 335 10.95 11.41 -31.57
C TYR A 335 9.42 11.36 -31.56
N ALA A 336 8.85 11.04 -32.72
CA ALA A 336 7.42 10.82 -32.95
C ALA A 336 6.91 9.53 -32.29
N GLY A 337 5.60 9.47 -32.07
CA GLY A 337 4.88 8.28 -31.62
C GLY A 337 3.62 8.08 -32.47
N TYR A 338 3.55 6.99 -33.22
CA TYR A 338 2.46 6.69 -34.13
C TYR A 338 1.58 5.60 -33.54
N GLN A 339 0.33 5.93 -33.19
CA GLN A 339 -0.67 4.91 -32.85
C GLN A 339 -1.15 4.22 -34.13
N MET A 340 -0.89 2.91 -34.22
CA MET A 340 -1.20 2.10 -35.39
C MET A 340 -2.64 1.58 -35.36
N PRO A 341 -3.23 1.16 -36.50
CA PRO A 341 -4.63 0.71 -36.57
C PRO A 341 -4.97 -0.53 -35.72
N ASP A 342 -3.97 -1.32 -35.33
CA ASP A 342 -4.10 -2.48 -34.43
C ASP A 342 -4.03 -2.12 -32.94
N GLY A 343 -3.78 -0.84 -32.62
CA GLY A 343 -3.58 -0.34 -31.26
C GLY A 343 -2.14 -0.40 -30.75
N SER A 344 -1.19 -0.89 -31.55
CA SER A 344 0.24 -0.80 -31.23
C SER A 344 0.76 0.63 -31.40
N VAL A 345 2.00 0.89 -30.94
CA VAL A 345 2.67 2.18 -31.13
C VAL A 345 4.05 1.99 -31.75
N VAL A 346 4.34 2.74 -32.80
CA VAL A 346 5.68 2.83 -33.42
C VAL A 346 6.32 4.16 -33.00
N GLY A 347 7.52 4.10 -32.43
CA GLY A 347 8.25 5.27 -31.91
C GLY A 347 8.09 5.47 -30.41
N ASP A 348 8.09 6.73 -29.93
CA ASP A 348 7.94 7.10 -28.52
C ASP A 348 6.46 7.22 -28.12
N PRO A 349 5.90 6.32 -27.27
CA PRO A 349 4.51 6.40 -26.81
C PRO A 349 4.17 7.70 -26.06
N ALA A 350 5.14 8.33 -25.39
CA ALA A 350 4.92 9.60 -24.71
C ALA A 350 4.88 10.81 -25.67
N SER A 351 5.00 10.59 -26.98
CA SER A 351 4.86 11.61 -28.03
C SER A 351 3.55 11.49 -28.83
N VAL A 352 2.70 10.49 -28.58
CA VAL A 352 1.55 10.17 -29.46
C VAL A 352 0.55 11.31 -29.61
N GLU A 353 0.14 11.98 -28.51
CA GLU A 353 -0.78 13.14 -28.57
C GLU A 353 -0.19 14.26 -29.44
N PHE A 354 1.07 14.60 -29.23
CA PHE A 354 1.77 15.67 -29.95
C PHE A 354 2.07 15.31 -31.41
N THR A 355 2.35 14.03 -31.69
CA THR A 355 2.60 13.54 -33.06
C THR A 355 1.33 13.63 -33.89
N GLN A 356 0.19 13.20 -33.34
CA GLN A 356 -1.11 13.35 -33.99
C GLN A 356 -1.47 14.82 -34.22
N LEU A 357 -1.14 15.70 -33.28
CA LEU A 357 -1.30 17.15 -33.42
C LEU A 357 -0.47 17.71 -34.59
N CYS A 358 0.81 17.35 -34.71
CA CYS A 358 1.64 17.78 -35.85
C CYS A 358 1.04 17.32 -37.20
N ILE A 359 0.53 16.09 -37.27
CA ILE A 359 -0.12 15.54 -38.48
C ILE A 359 -1.41 16.33 -38.80
N GLU A 360 -2.24 16.63 -37.80
CA GLU A 360 -3.48 17.40 -37.99
C GLU A 360 -3.23 18.86 -38.38
N LEU A 361 -2.07 19.43 -38.02
CA LEU A 361 -1.60 20.74 -38.48
C LEU A 361 -0.92 20.70 -39.88
N GLY A 362 -0.79 19.52 -40.50
CA GLY A 362 -0.31 19.36 -41.88
C GLY A 362 1.06 18.71 -42.05
N TRP A 363 1.72 18.26 -40.98
CA TRP A 363 2.98 17.52 -41.09
C TRP A 363 2.79 16.16 -41.78
N LYS A 364 3.82 15.72 -42.54
CA LYS A 364 3.80 14.47 -43.29
C LYS A 364 4.69 13.42 -42.60
N PRO A 365 4.10 12.46 -41.86
CA PRO A 365 4.86 11.47 -41.10
C PRO A 365 5.52 10.45 -42.03
N LYS A 366 6.67 9.90 -41.62
CA LYS A 366 7.38 8.84 -42.35
C LYS A 366 7.13 7.45 -41.74
N TYR A 367 6.46 7.40 -40.58
CA TYR A 367 6.17 6.20 -39.77
C TYR A 367 7.42 5.44 -39.28
N GLY A 368 8.57 6.13 -39.19
CA GLY A 368 9.80 5.61 -38.62
C GLY A 368 9.81 5.66 -37.09
N ARG A 369 10.39 4.63 -36.46
CA ARG A 369 10.54 4.50 -35.00
C ARG A 369 11.35 5.63 -34.35
N PHE A 370 12.12 6.37 -35.14
CA PHE A 370 12.93 7.50 -34.70
C PHE A 370 12.79 8.70 -35.65
N ASP A 371 11.57 8.92 -36.17
CA ASP A 371 11.25 10.16 -36.87
C ASP A 371 11.28 11.34 -35.88
N VAL A 372 12.03 12.40 -36.19
CA VAL A 372 12.02 13.63 -35.40
C VAL A 372 10.75 14.43 -35.71
N VAL A 373 9.99 14.83 -34.69
CA VAL A 373 8.82 15.71 -34.87
C VAL A 373 9.27 17.15 -35.21
N PRO A 374 8.52 17.88 -36.03
CA PRO A 374 8.84 19.28 -36.32
C PRO A 374 8.64 20.17 -35.09
N LEU A 375 9.23 21.36 -35.12
CA LEU A 375 8.95 22.43 -34.17
C LEU A 375 7.60 23.05 -34.51
N VAL A 376 6.71 23.13 -33.52
CA VAL A 376 5.42 23.82 -33.61
C VAL A 376 5.53 25.08 -32.76
N LEU A 377 5.54 26.24 -33.42
CA LEU A 377 5.97 27.52 -32.83
C LEU A 377 4.88 28.58 -32.95
N GLN A 378 4.64 29.28 -31.86
CA GLN A 378 3.67 30.37 -31.74
C GLN A 378 4.41 31.63 -31.28
N ALA A 379 4.31 32.70 -32.07
CA ALA A 379 4.84 34.02 -31.75
C ALA A 379 3.69 35.00 -31.52
N ASN A 380 3.82 35.88 -30.52
CA ASN A 380 2.90 37.00 -30.26
C ASN A 380 1.41 36.61 -30.32
N GLY A 381 1.03 35.47 -29.72
CA GLY A 381 -0.35 34.99 -29.68
C GLY A 381 -0.94 34.47 -30.99
N GLN A 382 -0.20 34.46 -32.09
CA GLN A 382 -0.69 34.00 -33.40
C GLN A 382 -0.88 32.48 -33.46
N ASP A 383 -1.61 31.99 -34.46
CA ASP A 383 -1.77 30.55 -34.70
C ASP A 383 -0.43 29.88 -35.05
N PRO A 384 -0.14 28.69 -34.49
CA PRO A 384 1.18 28.08 -34.57
C PRO A 384 1.58 27.68 -36.00
N GLU A 385 2.85 27.89 -36.32
CA GLU A 385 3.48 27.45 -37.56
C GLU A 385 4.33 26.19 -37.33
N ILE A 386 4.41 25.31 -38.35
CA ILE A 386 5.26 24.11 -38.32
C ILE A 386 6.57 24.38 -39.05
N PHE A 387 7.70 24.03 -38.44
CA PHE A 387 9.01 24.05 -39.06
C PHE A 387 9.71 22.69 -38.88
N GLU A 388 10.06 22.02 -39.98
CA GLU A 388 10.91 20.82 -39.92
C GLU A 388 12.35 21.23 -39.54
N ILE A 389 12.93 20.55 -38.55
CA ILE A 389 14.30 20.79 -38.11
C ILE A 389 15.26 20.25 -39.20
N PRO A 390 16.27 21.02 -39.65
CA PRO A 390 17.24 20.53 -40.63
C PRO A 390 17.97 19.29 -40.09
N PRO A 391 17.94 18.13 -40.77
CA PRO A 391 18.52 16.88 -40.23
C PRO A 391 20.00 17.00 -39.88
N GLU A 392 20.75 17.85 -40.59
CA GLU A 392 22.18 18.09 -40.38
C GLU A 392 22.51 18.79 -39.05
N ILE A 393 21.54 19.39 -38.36
CA ILE A 393 21.74 19.94 -37.00
C ILE A 393 21.29 18.99 -35.89
N VAL A 394 20.70 17.84 -36.23
CA VAL A 394 20.26 16.82 -35.26
C VAL A 394 21.28 15.69 -35.17
N LEU A 395 22.19 15.79 -34.20
CA LEU A 395 23.17 14.74 -33.95
C LEU A 395 22.51 13.53 -33.25
N GLU A 396 22.41 12.41 -33.96
CA GLU A 396 21.94 11.13 -33.44
C GLU A 396 23.09 10.18 -33.10
N VAL A 397 23.01 9.51 -31.95
CA VAL A 397 23.90 8.45 -31.49
C VAL A 397 23.20 7.09 -31.69
N PRO A 398 23.62 6.25 -32.66
CA PRO A 398 23.17 4.87 -32.74
C PRO A 398 23.79 4.03 -31.62
N MET A 399 23.04 3.09 -31.08
CA MET A 399 23.40 2.32 -29.89
C MET A 399 24.09 1.00 -30.26
N GLU A 400 25.23 0.76 -29.61
CA GLU A 400 26.02 -0.46 -29.67
C GLU A 400 26.36 -0.91 -28.25
N HIS A 401 26.58 -2.21 -28.03
CA HIS A 401 27.05 -2.73 -26.74
C HIS A 401 28.48 -3.27 -26.86
N PRO A 402 29.42 -2.97 -25.94
CA PRO A 402 30.82 -3.40 -26.05
C PRO A 402 31.03 -4.92 -25.99
N LYS A 403 30.02 -5.67 -25.56
CA LYS A 403 30.07 -7.14 -25.36
C LYS A 403 29.02 -7.91 -26.18
N TYR A 404 27.98 -7.25 -26.67
CA TYR A 404 26.85 -7.91 -27.34
C TYR A 404 26.64 -7.30 -28.72
N GLU A 405 27.24 -7.91 -29.75
CA GLU A 405 27.18 -7.38 -31.12
C GLU A 405 25.74 -7.31 -31.65
N TRP A 406 24.89 -8.27 -31.27
CA TRP A 406 23.46 -8.28 -31.58
C TRP A 406 22.68 -7.07 -31.07
N PHE A 407 23.24 -6.26 -30.15
CA PHE A 407 22.56 -5.06 -29.66
C PHE A 407 22.31 -4.04 -30.79
N LYS A 408 23.15 -4.05 -31.83
CA LYS A 408 22.95 -3.22 -33.03
C LYS A 408 21.69 -3.58 -33.82
N GLU A 409 21.28 -4.86 -33.78
CA GLU A 409 20.07 -5.36 -34.44
C GLU A 409 18.78 -4.79 -33.82
N LEU A 410 18.87 -4.23 -32.61
CA LEU A 410 17.73 -3.54 -31.99
C LEU A 410 17.42 -2.20 -32.66
N ASP A 411 18.26 -1.73 -33.59
CA ASP A 411 18.17 -0.42 -34.29
C ASP A 411 17.77 0.71 -33.35
N LEU A 412 18.47 0.80 -32.22
CA LEU A 412 18.25 1.84 -31.21
C LEU A 412 19.16 3.03 -31.49
N LYS A 413 18.63 4.23 -31.31
CA LYS A 413 19.39 5.48 -31.37
C LYS A 413 18.81 6.51 -30.40
N TRP A 414 19.56 7.56 -30.12
CA TRP A 414 19.04 8.73 -29.39
C TRP A 414 19.70 10.03 -29.85
N TYR A 415 18.97 11.15 -29.79
CA TYR A 415 19.50 12.47 -30.11
C TYR A 415 20.39 13.00 -28.98
N ALA A 416 21.45 13.73 -29.32
CA ALA A 416 22.49 14.13 -28.38
C ALA A 416 22.10 15.26 -27.40
N LEU A 417 21.08 16.06 -27.73
CA LEU A 417 20.79 17.34 -27.08
C LEU A 417 19.47 17.34 -26.27
N PRO A 418 19.51 17.30 -24.93
CA PRO A 418 18.32 17.38 -24.08
C PRO A 418 17.86 18.83 -23.87
N ALA A 419 17.40 19.47 -24.94
CA ALA A 419 16.90 20.85 -24.89
C ALA A 419 15.39 20.88 -24.54
N VAL A 420 15.05 21.08 -23.26
CA VAL A 420 13.67 21.21 -22.76
C VAL A 420 13.09 22.56 -23.16
N ALA A 421 11.88 22.58 -23.72
CA ALA A 421 11.33 23.76 -24.40
C ALA A 421 9.97 24.28 -23.86
N ASN A 422 9.25 23.49 -23.06
CA ASN A 422 7.93 23.87 -22.52
C ASN A 422 7.98 24.59 -21.15
N MET A 423 9.16 25.03 -20.70
CA MET A 423 9.34 25.75 -19.44
C MET A 423 9.14 27.27 -19.58
N LEU A 424 8.59 27.87 -18.53
CA LEU A 424 8.40 29.30 -18.33
C LEU A 424 9.42 29.79 -17.30
N LEU A 425 10.14 30.87 -17.63
CA LEU A 425 11.05 31.56 -16.70
C LEU A 425 10.29 32.70 -16.00
N GLU A 426 10.26 32.69 -14.66
CA GLU A 426 9.67 33.76 -13.85
C GLU A 426 10.77 34.58 -13.16
N VAL A 427 10.71 35.90 -13.33
CA VAL A 427 11.74 36.85 -12.88
C VAL A 427 11.07 38.11 -12.33
N GLY A 428 11.07 38.31 -11.01
CA GLY A 428 10.54 39.53 -10.41
C GLY A 428 9.07 39.80 -10.74
N GLY A 429 8.27 38.75 -10.98
CA GLY A 429 6.87 38.86 -11.43
C GLY A 429 6.69 38.97 -12.95
N LEU A 430 7.75 39.12 -13.74
CA LEU A 430 7.70 38.93 -15.20
C LEU A 430 7.70 37.44 -15.55
N GLU A 431 6.96 37.06 -16.60
CA GLU A 431 6.83 35.68 -17.07
C GLU A 431 7.29 35.57 -18.53
N PHE A 432 8.30 34.76 -18.81
CA PHE A 432 8.81 34.49 -20.16
C PHE A 432 8.38 33.08 -20.59
N THR A 433 7.50 32.99 -21.58
CA THR A 433 6.69 31.79 -21.88
C THR A 433 7.32 30.82 -22.90
N ALA A 434 8.42 31.22 -23.54
CA ALA A 434 9.30 30.34 -24.29
C ALA A 434 10.76 30.55 -23.84
N CYS A 435 11.27 29.61 -23.05
CA CYS A 435 12.63 29.61 -22.52
C CYS A 435 13.34 28.26 -22.73
N PRO A 436 13.52 27.80 -23.98
CA PRO A 436 14.20 26.55 -24.28
C PRO A 436 15.65 26.52 -23.74
N PHE A 437 15.95 25.49 -22.97
CA PHE A 437 17.15 25.33 -22.15
C PHE A 437 17.71 23.90 -22.29
N ASN A 438 19.04 23.74 -22.35
CA ASN A 438 19.68 22.42 -22.35
C ASN A 438 20.77 22.25 -21.28
N GLY A 439 20.88 21.02 -20.78
CA GLY A 439 22.06 20.51 -20.09
C GLY A 439 22.70 19.37 -20.88
N TRP A 440 23.18 18.35 -20.16
CA TRP A 440 23.68 17.08 -20.67
C TRP A 440 22.74 15.94 -20.31
N TYR A 441 22.79 14.84 -21.05
CA TYR A 441 22.14 13.61 -20.62
C TYR A 441 22.89 12.99 -19.44
N MET A 442 22.13 12.50 -18.46
CA MET A 442 22.57 11.43 -17.56
C MET A 442 22.20 10.10 -18.22
N GLY A 443 23.12 9.13 -18.25
CA GLY A 443 22.94 7.87 -19.00
C GLY A 443 21.66 7.10 -18.66
N THR A 444 21.22 7.18 -17.41
CA THR A 444 20.02 6.51 -16.90
C THR A 444 18.71 7.16 -17.36
N GLU A 445 18.70 8.40 -17.83
CA GLU A 445 17.50 8.98 -18.44
C GLU A 445 17.20 8.25 -19.75
N ILE A 446 18.17 8.15 -20.67
CA ILE A 446 18.02 7.38 -21.92
C ILE A 446 17.89 5.88 -21.62
N GLY A 447 18.84 5.32 -20.87
CA GLY A 447 18.96 3.87 -20.66
C GLY A 447 17.81 3.27 -19.84
N VAL A 448 17.22 4.03 -18.90
CA VAL A 448 16.14 3.56 -18.04
C VAL A 448 14.81 4.20 -18.43
N ARG A 449 14.68 5.53 -18.31
CA ARG A 449 13.40 6.23 -18.46
C ARG A 449 12.91 6.33 -19.91
N ASP A 450 13.79 6.35 -20.91
CA ASP A 450 13.39 6.32 -22.32
C ASP A 450 13.29 4.88 -22.83
N PHE A 451 14.32 4.05 -22.63
CA PHE A 451 14.37 2.69 -23.21
C PHE A 451 13.68 1.59 -22.41
N CYS A 452 13.77 1.56 -21.08
CA CYS A 452 13.27 0.43 -20.26
C CYS A 452 11.86 0.63 -19.69
N ASP A 453 11.42 1.87 -19.48
CA ASP A 453 10.11 2.17 -18.90
C ASP A 453 8.95 1.58 -19.74
N VAL A 454 7.99 0.98 -19.04
CA VAL A 454 6.89 0.20 -19.65
C VAL A 454 5.91 1.06 -20.46
N GLN A 455 5.85 2.35 -20.15
CA GLN A 455 5.07 3.38 -20.85
C GLN A 455 5.87 4.10 -21.96
N ARG A 456 7.07 3.60 -22.28
CA ARG A 456 8.00 4.12 -23.29
C ARG A 456 8.42 2.97 -24.22
N TYR A 457 9.70 2.88 -24.62
CA TYR A 457 10.14 1.85 -25.58
C TYR A 457 10.17 0.41 -25.02
N ASN A 458 10.10 0.23 -23.69
CA ASN A 458 9.90 -1.06 -23.00
C ASN A 458 10.80 -2.23 -23.49
N ILE A 459 12.06 -1.96 -23.88
CA ILE A 459 12.93 -2.97 -24.51
C ILE A 459 13.44 -4.05 -23.55
N LEU A 460 13.23 -3.86 -22.25
CA LEU A 460 13.89 -4.58 -21.17
C LEU A 460 13.72 -6.11 -21.26
N GLN A 461 12.54 -6.59 -21.65
CA GLN A 461 12.30 -8.03 -21.79
C GLN A 461 12.99 -8.64 -23.02
N GLU A 462 13.08 -7.91 -24.13
CA GLU A 462 13.74 -8.39 -25.34
C GLU A 462 15.25 -8.48 -25.14
N VAL A 463 15.85 -7.45 -24.54
CA VAL A 463 17.26 -7.48 -24.12
C VAL A 463 17.51 -8.63 -23.15
N GLY A 464 16.65 -8.82 -22.14
CA GLY A 464 16.76 -9.94 -21.20
C GLY A 464 16.72 -11.31 -21.89
N ARG A 465 15.91 -11.49 -22.93
CA ARG A 465 15.88 -12.74 -23.73
C ARG A 465 17.14 -12.93 -24.56
N ARG A 466 17.60 -11.89 -25.26
CA ARG A 466 18.83 -11.94 -26.09
C ARG A 466 20.11 -12.11 -25.26
N MET A 467 20.10 -11.69 -24.00
CA MET A 467 21.13 -12.01 -22.99
C MET A 467 21.04 -13.43 -22.41
N GLY A 468 20.04 -14.24 -22.80
CA GLY A 468 19.84 -15.60 -22.29
C GLY A 468 19.31 -15.67 -20.86
N LEU A 469 18.60 -14.65 -20.37
CA LEU A 469 18.10 -14.59 -18.99
C LEU A 469 16.71 -15.23 -18.82
N GLU A 470 16.45 -15.76 -17.63
CA GLU A 470 15.18 -16.38 -17.24
C GLU A 470 14.08 -15.33 -17.01
N THR A 471 13.57 -14.73 -18.10
CA THR A 471 12.67 -13.55 -18.08
C THR A 471 11.25 -13.80 -17.55
N ASN A 472 10.86 -15.05 -17.30
CA ASN A 472 9.56 -15.42 -16.72
C ASN A 472 9.55 -15.45 -15.18
N LYS A 473 10.69 -15.26 -14.51
CA LYS A 473 10.85 -15.42 -13.06
C LYS A 473 11.62 -14.25 -12.47
N LEU A 474 10.94 -13.36 -11.76
CA LEU A 474 11.54 -12.14 -11.20
C LEU A 474 12.74 -12.40 -10.29
N SER A 475 12.79 -13.54 -9.58
CA SER A 475 13.92 -13.89 -8.70
C SER A 475 15.18 -14.40 -9.42
N SER A 476 15.27 -14.28 -10.76
CA SER A 476 16.53 -14.43 -11.50
C SER A 476 17.29 -13.10 -11.66
N LEU A 477 16.73 -12.00 -11.15
CA LEU A 477 17.24 -10.62 -11.29
C LEU A 477 17.48 -10.23 -12.76
N TRP A 478 16.69 -10.79 -13.68
CA TRP A 478 16.86 -10.56 -15.11
C TRP A 478 16.63 -9.10 -15.52
N LYS A 479 15.72 -8.41 -14.84
CA LYS A 479 15.44 -6.98 -15.08
C LYS A 479 16.67 -6.14 -14.72
N ASP A 480 17.20 -6.38 -13.52
CA ASP A 480 18.33 -5.69 -12.92
C ASP A 480 19.60 -5.87 -13.77
N ARG A 481 19.81 -7.09 -14.29
CA ARG A 481 20.92 -7.38 -15.22
C ARG A 481 20.71 -6.74 -16.60
N ALA A 482 19.50 -6.77 -17.15
CA ALA A 482 19.23 -6.20 -18.47
C ALA A 482 19.28 -4.66 -18.47
N VAL A 483 18.75 -3.98 -17.44
CA VAL A 483 18.78 -2.51 -17.37
C VAL A 483 20.20 -1.96 -17.23
N VAL A 484 21.06 -2.65 -16.48
CA VAL A 484 22.49 -2.30 -16.37
C VAL A 484 23.17 -2.38 -17.74
N GLU A 485 23.00 -3.47 -18.49
CA GLU A 485 23.70 -3.62 -19.78
C GLU A 485 23.10 -2.71 -20.89
N ILE A 486 21.82 -2.32 -20.80
CA ILE A 486 21.23 -1.24 -21.63
C ILE A 486 21.89 0.11 -21.31
N ASN A 487 22.05 0.44 -20.03
CA ASN A 487 22.72 1.68 -19.62
C ASN A 487 24.23 1.68 -20.01
N VAL A 488 24.89 0.51 -20.00
CA VAL A 488 26.25 0.34 -20.55
C VAL A 488 26.27 0.59 -22.05
N ALA A 489 25.29 0.10 -22.82
CA ALA A 489 25.19 0.38 -24.26
C ALA A 489 25.10 1.89 -24.55
N VAL A 490 24.24 2.60 -23.81
CA VAL A 490 24.08 4.07 -23.93
C VAL A 490 25.41 4.80 -23.65
N LEU A 491 26.04 4.54 -22.50
CA LEU A 491 27.28 5.22 -22.13
C LEU A 491 28.41 4.92 -23.10
N TYR A 492 28.60 3.65 -23.50
CA TYR A 492 29.59 3.23 -24.49
C TYR A 492 29.37 3.91 -25.85
N SER A 493 28.12 4.00 -26.32
CA SER A 493 27.79 4.55 -27.63
C SER A 493 28.05 6.06 -27.72
N PHE A 494 27.67 6.80 -26.67
CA PHE A 494 27.96 8.23 -26.56
C PHE A 494 29.48 8.50 -26.48
N GLN A 495 30.19 7.76 -25.62
CA GLN A 495 31.66 7.86 -25.50
C GLN A 495 32.36 7.55 -26.83
N LYS A 496 31.98 6.46 -27.51
CA LYS A 496 32.51 6.04 -28.82
C LYS A 496 32.26 7.06 -29.94
N ARG A 497 31.22 7.88 -29.82
CA ARG A 497 30.89 8.99 -30.74
C ARG A 497 31.44 10.35 -30.28
N ASN A 498 32.21 10.41 -29.18
CA ASN A 498 32.70 11.63 -28.54
C ASN A 498 31.58 12.62 -28.14
N VAL A 499 30.40 12.11 -27.78
CA VAL A 499 29.25 12.92 -27.34
C VAL A 499 29.21 12.98 -25.82
N THR A 500 29.08 14.18 -25.26
CA THR A 500 29.08 14.41 -23.81
C THR A 500 27.85 13.81 -23.15
N ILE A 501 28.08 12.80 -22.29
CA ILE A 501 27.10 12.19 -21.40
C ILE A 501 27.72 12.01 -20.02
N MET A 502 26.89 11.99 -18.96
CA MET A 502 27.34 11.75 -17.59
C MET A 502 26.77 10.45 -17.05
N ASP A 503 27.55 9.66 -16.33
CA ASP A 503 27.01 8.54 -15.56
C ASP A 503 26.35 9.04 -14.25
N HIS A 504 25.51 8.21 -13.65
CA HIS A 504 24.69 8.60 -12.50
C HIS A 504 25.47 8.66 -11.17
N HIS A 505 26.62 7.98 -11.04
CA HIS A 505 27.48 8.08 -9.85
C HIS A 505 28.26 9.40 -9.88
N SER A 506 28.91 9.73 -11.01
CA SER A 506 29.60 11.02 -11.20
C SER A 506 28.65 12.20 -11.07
N ALA A 507 27.42 12.08 -11.59
CA ALA A 507 26.38 13.10 -11.43
C ALA A 507 25.98 13.30 -9.95
N ALA A 508 25.79 12.21 -9.21
CA ALA A 508 25.48 12.25 -7.77
C ALA A 508 26.61 12.88 -6.95
N GLU A 509 27.87 12.50 -7.18
CA GLU A 509 29.03 13.12 -6.52
C GLU A 509 29.15 14.62 -6.83
N SER A 510 28.98 14.98 -8.09
CA SER A 510 29.01 16.37 -8.57
C SER A 510 27.92 17.21 -7.90
N PHE A 511 26.71 16.65 -7.77
CA PHE A 511 25.60 17.27 -7.05
C PHE A 511 25.91 17.45 -5.56
N MET A 512 26.54 16.48 -4.89
CA MET A 512 26.91 16.62 -3.47
C MET A 512 27.97 17.71 -3.26
N LYS A 513 28.94 17.84 -4.16
CA LYS A 513 29.94 18.93 -4.18
C LYS A 513 29.26 20.31 -4.40
N TYR A 514 28.27 20.37 -5.30
CA TYR A 514 27.43 21.56 -5.49
C TYR A 514 26.60 21.91 -4.24
N MET A 515 25.90 20.94 -3.65
CA MET A 515 25.05 21.14 -2.47
C MET A 515 25.86 21.66 -1.28
N GLN A 516 27.04 21.07 -1.00
CA GLN A 516 27.97 21.59 0.02
C GLN A 516 28.39 23.04 -0.23
N SER A 517 28.54 23.44 -1.48
CA SER A 517 28.92 24.80 -1.88
C SER A 517 27.75 25.78 -1.70
N GLU A 518 26.53 25.40 -2.06
CA GLU A 518 25.33 26.22 -1.84
C GLU A 518 25.01 26.39 -0.35
N TYR A 519 25.16 25.34 0.48
CA TYR A 519 25.02 25.47 1.93
C TYR A 519 26.03 26.46 2.54
N ARG A 520 27.28 26.48 2.05
CA ARG A 520 28.29 27.47 2.48
C ARG A 520 28.00 28.89 1.98
N ALA A 521 27.47 29.03 0.76
CA ALA A 521 27.28 30.33 0.10
C ALA A 521 25.92 31.00 0.38
N ARG A 522 24.87 30.22 0.69
CA ARG A 522 23.48 30.67 0.78
C ARG A 522 22.70 30.10 1.96
N GLY A 523 23.27 29.17 2.73
CA GLY A 523 22.58 28.51 3.85
C GLY A 523 21.48 27.52 3.43
N GLY A 524 21.48 27.02 2.19
CA GLY A 524 20.51 26.02 1.75
C GLY A 524 20.64 25.59 0.31
N CYS A 525 19.92 24.54 -0.09
CA CYS A 525 19.95 24.01 -1.45
C CYS A 525 18.61 23.31 -1.80
N PRO A 526 17.74 23.91 -2.63
CA PRO A 526 16.47 23.30 -3.01
C PRO A 526 16.71 22.06 -3.87
N ALA A 527 16.07 20.95 -3.52
CA ALA A 527 16.27 19.67 -4.21
C ALA A 527 15.05 18.74 -4.09
N ASP A 528 14.68 18.13 -5.22
CA ASP A 528 13.59 17.17 -5.30
C ASP A 528 14.16 15.75 -5.29
N TRP A 529 14.16 15.09 -4.12
CA TRP A 529 14.78 13.77 -3.92
C TRP A 529 14.28 12.72 -4.93
N VAL A 530 12.99 12.76 -5.31
CA VAL A 530 12.37 11.84 -6.28
C VAL A 530 12.96 11.97 -7.68
N TRP A 531 13.54 13.13 -8.01
CA TRP A 531 14.15 13.40 -9.31
C TRP A 531 15.70 13.43 -9.28
N ILE A 532 16.29 13.83 -8.15
CA ILE A 532 17.75 13.88 -7.97
C ILE A 532 18.35 12.49 -7.73
N VAL A 533 17.62 11.55 -7.10
CA VAL A 533 18.04 10.15 -7.00
C VAL A 533 17.87 9.46 -8.36
N PRO A 534 18.90 8.79 -8.90
CA PRO A 534 18.81 8.13 -10.19
C PRO A 534 17.91 6.88 -10.14
N PRO A 535 17.17 6.56 -11.23
CA PRO A 535 16.20 5.45 -11.27
C PRO A 535 16.85 4.05 -11.28
N MET A 536 18.17 3.98 -11.42
CA MET A 536 18.97 2.76 -11.30
C MET A 536 20.09 3.02 -10.27
N SER A 537 20.43 2.00 -9.48
CA SER A 537 21.51 2.05 -8.48
C SER A 537 21.37 3.13 -7.39
N GLY A 538 20.20 3.74 -7.21
CA GLY A 538 20.00 4.88 -6.31
C GLY A 538 20.60 4.69 -4.90
N SER A 539 20.34 3.56 -4.24
CA SER A 539 20.82 3.26 -2.88
C SER A 539 22.33 3.01 -2.75
N ILE A 540 23.10 3.09 -3.83
CA ILE A 540 24.57 3.11 -3.84
C ILE A 540 25.12 4.42 -4.45
N THR A 541 24.35 5.51 -4.34
CA THR A 541 24.77 6.88 -4.66
C THR A 541 24.61 7.79 -3.44
N PRO A 542 25.51 8.77 -3.21
CA PRO A 542 25.49 9.58 -1.98
C PRO A 542 24.28 10.53 -1.89
N VAL A 543 23.58 10.77 -3.01
CA VAL A 543 22.34 11.56 -3.03
C VAL A 543 21.14 10.83 -2.43
N PHE A 544 21.12 9.49 -2.45
CA PHE A 544 20.03 8.72 -1.84
C PHE A 544 20.03 8.84 -0.32
N HIS A 545 21.24 8.82 0.28
CA HIS A 545 21.45 8.93 1.73
C HIS A 545 21.36 10.36 2.26
N GLN A 546 21.18 11.36 1.39
CA GLN A 546 21.08 12.77 1.76
C GLN A 546 19.61 13.19 1.87
N GLU A 547 19.18 13.63 3.05
CA GLU A 547 17.90 14.31 3.22
C GLU A 547 17.90 15.64 2.44
N MET A 548 16.78 15.95 1.79
CA MET A 548 16.62 17.10 0.88
C MET A 548 15.28 17.81 1.09
N LEU A 549 15.25 19.12 0.84
CA LEU A 549 14.04 19.94 0.95
C LEU A 549 13.62 20.48 -0.41
N ASN A 550 12.35 20.27 -0.77
CA ASN A 550 11.80 20.67 -2.06
C ASN A 550 10.99 21.97 -1.91
N TYR A 551 11.60 23.08 -2.28
CA TYR A 551 11.03 24.43 -2.20
C TYR A 551 11.45 25.29 -3.39
N VAL A 552 10.65 26.31 -3.69
CA VAL A 552 10.77 27.18 -4.87
C VAL A 552 11.32 28.54 -4.46
N LEU A 553 12.47 28.90 -5.03
CA LEU A 553 13.09 30.21 -4.94
C LEU A 553 12.94 30.93 -6.28
N THR A 554 12.74 32.25 -6.27
CA THR A 554 12.80 33.09 -7.48
C THR A 554 14.24 33.56 -7.76
N PRO A 555 14.59 33.91 -9.01
CA PRO A 555 13.92 33.52 -10.27
C PRO A 555 13.79 32.00 -10.44
N PHE A 556 12.85 31.53 -11.26
CA PHE A 556 12.53 30.09 -11.35
C PHE A 556 12.08 29.61 -12.74
N TYR A 557 12.21 28.30 -13.00
CA TYR A 557 11.64 27.63 -14.18
C TYR A 557 10.41 26.78 -13.80
N TYR A 558 9.22 27.21 -14.19
CA TYR A 558 8.00 26.42 -14.06
C TYR A 558 7.71 25.63 -15.34
N TYR A 559 7.06 24.48 -15.22
CA TYR A 559 6.39 23.86 -16.36
C TYR A 559 5.12 24.64 -16.71
N GLN A 560 4.67 24.52 -17.96
CA GLN A 560 3.42 25.12 -18.43
C GLN A 560 2.39 24.05 -18.76
N VAL A 561 1.11 24.42 -18.72
CA VAL A 561 0.06 23.64 -19.42
C VAL A 561 0.37 23.61 -20.93
N ASP A 562 0.13 22.46 -21.56
CA ASP A 562 0.38 22.24 -22.98
C ASP A 562 -0.33 23.31 -23.85
N ALA A 563 0.41 23.95 -24.76
CA ALA A 563 -0.08 25.13 -25.45
C ALA A 563 -1.35 24.87 -26.28
N TRP A 564 -1.47 23.69 -26.91
CA TRP A 564 -2.65 23.31 -27.68
C TRP A 564 -3.93 23.11 -26.83
N LYS A 565 -3.81 23.04 -25.50
CA LYS A 565 -4.93 22.95 -24.56
C LYS A 565 -5.41 24.34 -24.09
N THR A 566 -4.63 25.40 -24.31
CA THR A 566 -4.95 26.78 -23.93
C THR A 566 -5.02 27.78 -25.10
N HIS A 567 -4.54 27.41 -26.29
CA HIS A 567 -4.50 28.31 -27.45
C HIS A 567 -5.90 28.67 -27.99
N ILE A 568 -6.08 29.96 -28.31
CA ILE A 568 -7.28 30.51 -28.93
C ILE A 568 -6.98 30.70 -30.42
N TRP A 569 -7.70 29.97 -31.26
CA TRP A 569 -7.46 29.95 -32.70
C TRP A 569 -8.01 31.20 -33.38
N HIS A 570 -7.21 31.84 -34.24
CA HIS A 570 -7.65 32.95 -35.09
C HIS A 570 -8.27 32.42 -36.39
N ASP A 571 -7.65 31.39 -36.96
CA ASP A 571 -8.15 30.61 -38.08
C ASP A 571 -8.69 29.25 -37.59
N GLU A 572 -10.00 29.22 -37.32
CA GLU A 572 -10.75 28.01 -36.95
C GLU A 572 -10.72 26.91 -38.05
N THR A 573 -10.21 27.17 -39.26
CA THR A 573 -9.98 26.14 -40.29
C THR A 573 -8.65 25.41 -40.11
N ARG A 574 -7.63 26.10 -39.56
CA ARG A 574 -6.32 25.54 -39.19
C ARG A 574 -6.34 24.82 -37.85
N ARG A 575 -7.35 25.09 -37.01
CA ARG A 575 -7.56 24.40 -35.74
C ARG A 575 -7.58 22.88 -35.96
N PRO A 576 -6.70 22.11 -35.28
CA PRO A 576 -6.75 20.65 -35.28
C PRO A 576 -8.18 20.22 -35.00
N LYS A 577 -8.75 19.39 -35.88
CA LYS A 577 -10.13 18.95 -35.76
C LYS A 577 -10.25 18.05 -34.55
N LYS A 578 -10.47 18.70 -33.39
CA LYS A 578 -10.60 18.11 -32.06
C LYS A 578 -11.37 16.82 -32.25
N LYS A 579 -10.67 15.70 -32.09
CA LYS A 579 -11.30 14.40 -31.86
C LYS A 579 -11.95 14.49 -30.49
N GLU A 580 -13.06 15.21 -30.46
CA GLU A 580 -14.23 14.78 -29.73
C GLU A 580 -14.57 13.40 -30.30
N ILE A 581 -13.89 12.42 -29.72
CA ILE A 581 -14.51 11.18 -29.30
C ILE A 581 -15.68 11.63 -28.42
N LYS A 582 -16.78 12.10 -29.07
CA LYS A 582 -17.98 12.69 -28.45
C LYS A 582 -18.40 11.79 -27.30
N PHE A 583 -19.14 12.23 -26.29
CA PHE A 583 -19.59 11.23 -25.32
C PHE A 583 -20.38 10.08 -26.00
N SER A 584 -21.03 10.32 -27.15
CA SER A 584 -21.60 9.28 -28.03
C SER A 584 -20.62 8.52 -28.95
N ILE A 585 -19.36 8.93 -29.13
CA ILE A 585 -18.31 8.18 -29.85
C ILE A 585 -17.32 7.56 -28.86
N LEU A 586 -16.92 8.22 -27.78
CA LEU A 586 -16.18 7.59 -26.70
C LEU A 586 -17.05 6.55 -26.01
N ALA A 587 -18.32 6.83 -25.71
CA ALA A 587 -19.25 5.80 -25.30
C ALA A 587 -19.83 4.98 -26.47
N LYS A 588 -19.46 5.16 -27.75
CA LYS A 588 -19.63 4.07 -28.76
C LYS A 588 -18.39 3.21 -28.90
N ALA A 589 -17.18 3.73 -28.70
CA ALA A 589 -15.95 2.96 -28.64
C ALA A 589 -15.83 2.23 -27.30
N VAL A 590 -16.42 2.77 -26.23
CA VAL A 590 -16.60 2.11 -24.93
C VAL A 590 -17.93 1.37 -24.88
N LEU A 591 -19.02 1.74 -25.59
CA LEU A 591 -20.09 0.78 -25.95
C LEU A 591 -19.79 0.06 -27.29
N PHE A 592 -18.52 -0.28 -27.54
CA PHE A 592 -18.13 -1.27 -28.55
C PHE A 592 -16.92 -2.08 -28.08
N ALA A 593 -15.90 -1.49 -27.45
CA ALA A 593 -14.95 -2.23 -26.63
C ALA A 593 -15.66 -2.81 -25.39
N SER A 594 -16.43 -2.02 -24.65
CA SER A 594 -17.36 -2.54 -23.63
C SER A 594 -18.77 -2.84 -24.11
N SER A 595 -19.17 -2.69 -25.39
CA SER A 595 -20.32 -3.50 -25.87
C SER A 595 -19.88 -4.86 -26.36
N LEU A 596 -18.67 -5.04 -26.90
CA LEU A 596 -18.08 -6.35 -27.15
C LEU A 596 -17.74 -7.03 -25.81
N MET A 597 -17.05 -6.37 -24.89
CA MET A 597 -16.82 -6.92 -23.55
C MET A 597 -18.13 -7.08 -22.76
N ARG A 598 -19.13 -6.19 -22.79
CA ARG A 598 -20.43 -6.44 -22.10
C ARG A 598 -21.31 -7.45 -22.85
N ARG A 599 -21.19 -7.62 -24.18
CA ARG A 599 -21.74 -8.79 -24.92
C ARG A 599 -20.91 -10.07 -24.73
N THR A 600 -19.74 -10.01 -24.08
CA THR A 600 -18.88 -11.16 -23.76
C THR A 600 -18.79 -11.42 -22.25
N MET A 601 -19.24 -10.49 -21.40
CA MET A 601 -19.17 -10.51 -19.94
C MET A 601 -20.50 -10.21 -19.23
N ALA A 602 -21.52 -9.70 -19.94
CA ALA A 602 -22.93 -9.76 -19.51
C ALA A 602 -23.76 -10.76 -20.34
N THR A 603 -23.12 -11.48 -21.27
CA THR A 603 -23.52 -12.85 -21.64
C THR A 603 -22.92 -13.89 -20.68
N ARG A 604 -21.83 -13.56 -19.99
CA ARG A 604 -21.41 -14.27 -18.78
C ARG A 604 -22.24 -13.77 -17.59
N PRO A 605 -22.54 -14.62 -16.59
CA PRO A 605 -23.11 -14.16 -15.34
C PRO A 605 -22.12 -13.28 -14.56
N LYS A 606 -22.67 -12.31 -13.83
CA LYS A 606 -21.93 -11.57 -12.80
C LYS A 606 -21.68 -12.48 -11.60
N VAL A 607 -20.50 -12.34 -11.01
CA VAL A 607 -20.11 -13.02 -9.77
C VAL A 607 -19.39 -12.02 -8.87
N THR A 608 -19.63 -12.10 -7.58
CA THR A 608 -19.09 -11.16 -6.60
C THR A 608 -18.44 -11.94 -5.47
N VAL A 609 -17.14 -11.76 -5.26
CA VAL A 609 -16.41 -12.33 -4.14
C VAL A 609 -16.33 -11.29 -3.02
N VAL A 610 -16.89 -11.58 -1.85
CA VAL A 610 -16.69 -10.76 -0.63
C VAL A 610 -15.84 -11.52 0.38
N TYR A 611 -14.97 -10.81 1.10
CA TYR A 611 -14.11 -11.42 2.12
C TYR A 611 -14.01 -10.62 3.42
N ALA A 612 -13.77 -11.34 4.51
CA ALA A 612 -13.40 -10.77 5.81
C ALA A 612 -12.30 -11.61 6.45
N THR A 613 -11.34 -10.93 7.08
CA THR A 613 -10.05 -11.51 7.51
C THR A 613 -9.41 -10.66 8.60
N GLU A 614 -8.81 -11.33 9.61
CA GLU A 614 -7.91 -10.69 10.59
C GLU A 614 -6.43 -10.81 10.19
N THR A 615 -6.08 -11.78 9.34
CA THR A 615 -4.68 -12.24 9.15
C THR A 615 -4.28 -12.36 7.69
N GLY A 616 -5.05 -11.75 6.77
CA GLY A 616 -4.82 -11.80 5.31
C GLY A 616 -5.11 -13.15 4.63
N LYS A 617 -5.44 -14.22 5.38
CA LYS A 617 -5.62 -15.55 4.79
C LYS A 617 -6.90 -15.67 3.96
N SER A 618 -8.06 -15.24 4.47
CA SER A 618 -9.34 -15.30 3.74
C SER A 618 -9.30 -14.47 2.46
N GLU A 619 -8.68 -13.28 2.54
CA GLU A 619 -8.37 -12.39 1.42
C GLU A 619 -7.50 -13.05 0.35
N THR A 620 -6.41 -13.70 0.75
CA THR A 620 -5.54 -14.45 -0.17
C THR A 620 -6.33 -15.56 -0.89
N LEU A 621 -7.19 -16.28 -0.19
CA LEU A 621 -8.07 -17.28 -0.79
C LEU A 621 -9.16 -16.66 -1.69
N ALA A 622 -9.72 -15.50 -1.31
CA ALA A 622 -10.69 -14.75 -2.11
C ALA A 622 -10.10 -14.26 -3.44
N HIS A 623 -8.86 -13.74 -3.45
CA HIS A 623 -8.15 -13.39 -4.68
C HIS A 623 -7.92 -14.62 -5.57
N ASN A 624 -7.54 -15.76 -4.98
CA ASN A 624 -7.39 -17.03 -5.69
C ASN A 624 -8.73 -17.53 -6.28
N LEU A 625 -9.86 -17.34 -5.56
CA LEU A 625 -11.20 -17.66 -6.04
C LEU A 625 -11.63 -16.75 -7.20
N CYS A 626 -11.36 -15.44 -7.09
CA CYS A 626 -11.65 -14.46 -8.13
C CYS A 626 -10.85 -14.75 -9.42
N SER A 627 -9.58 -15.14 -9.29
CA SER A 627 -8.73 -15.57 -10.42
C SER A 627 -9.22 -16.87 -11.10
N LEU A 628 -9.81 -17.79 -10.32
CA LEU A 628 -10.47 -18.99 -10.85
C LEU A 628 -11.77 -18.62 -11.59
N PHE A 629 -12.68 -17.88 -10.96
CA PHE A 629 -13.99 -17.56 -11.52
C PHE A 629 -13.92 -16.66 -12.76
N ASN A 630 -12.96 -15.74 -12.86
CA ASN A 630 -12.76 -14.89 -14.04
C ASN A 630 -12.45 -15.65 -15.35
N ARG A 631 -12.16 -16.95 -15.29
CA ARG A 631 -12.06 -17.79 -16.50
C ARG A 631 -13.40 -17.94 -17.22
N ALA A 632 -14.50 -18.04 -16.49
CA ALA A 632 -15.86 -18.27 -17.01
C ALA A 632 -16.84 -17.10 -16.78
N PHE A 633 -16.63 -16.30 -15.74
CA PHE A 633 -17.60 -15.32 -15.23
C PHE A 633 -17.09 -13.88 -15.34
N SER A 634 -17.97 -12.91 -15.03
CA SER A 634 -17.58 -11.51 -14.79
C SER A 634 -17.46 -11.29 -13.28
N THR A 635 -16.24 -11.37 -12.74
CA THR A 635 -16.02 -11.46 -11.28
C THR A 635 -15.49 -10.14 -10.70
N LYS A 636 -16.21 -9.53 -9.74
CA LYS A 636 -15.64 -8.49 -8.85
C LYS A 636 -15.19 -9.12 -7.52
N ILE A 637 -14.21 -8.50 -6.86
CA ILE A 637 -13.82 -8.81 -5.47
C ILE A 637 -13.90 -7.52 -4.63
N LEU A 638 -14.39 -7.62 -3.40
CA LEU A 638 -14.57 -6.53 -2.44
C LEU A 638 -14.26 -7.01 -1.02
N CYS A 639 -13.78 -6.12 -0.15
CA CYS A 639 -13.80 -6.38 1.29
C CYS A 639 -15.25 -6.24 1.83
N MET A 640 -15.58 -6.91 2.94
CA MET A 640 -16.95 -6.90 3.48
C MET A 640 -17.40 -5.53 4.03
N ASP A 641 -16.47 -4.66 4.42
CA ASP A 641 -16.75 -3.29 4.85
C ASP A 641 -16.94 -2.32 3.67
N GLU A 642 -16.41 -2.64 2.49
CA GLU A 642 -16.68 -1.96 1.22
C GLU A 642 -18.00 -2.40 0.56
N TYR A 643 -18.60 -3.52 0.98
CA TYR A 643 -19.80 -4.08 0.36
C TYR A 643 -21.09 -3.43 0.87
N ASN A 644 -21.77 -2.69 -0.01
CA ASN A 644 -23.09 -2.14 0.27
C ASN A 644 -24.16 -3.25 0.25
N ILE A 645 -24.86 -3.48 1.37
CA ILE A 645 -25.95 -4.47 1.48
C ILE A 645 -27.07 -4.26 0.44
N SER A 646 -27.24 -3.03 -0.06
CA SER A 646 -28.23 -2.70 -1.10
C SER A 646 -27.95 -3.40 -2.43
N ASP A 647 -26.68 -3.69 -2.74
CA ASP A 647 -26.28 -4.42 -3.95
C ASP A 647 -26.77 -5.88 -3.92
N LEU A 648 -27.15 -6.42 -2.75
CA LEU A 648 -27.53 -7.83 -2.58
C LEU A 648 -28.78 -8.21 -3.38
N GLU A 649 -29.70 -7.27 -3.63
CA GLU A 649 -30.83 -7.51 -4.55
C GLU A 649 -30.41 -7.46 -6.03
N GLU A 650 -29.22 -6.98 -6.39
CA GLU A 650 -28.73 -6.94 -7.77
C GLU A 650 -27.71 -8.03 -8.13
N GLU A 651 -27.15 -8.72 -7.14
CA GLU A 651 -26.22 -9.82 -7.37
C GLU A 651 -26.86 -11.01 -8.14
N THR A 652 -26.01 -11.78 -8.82
CA THR A 652 -26.42 -13.00 -9.54
C THR A 652 -25.83 -14.25 -8.89
N LEU A 653 -24.56 -14.17 -8.49
CA LEU A 653 -23.91 -15.13 -7.60
C LEU A 653 -22.98 -14.40 -6.62
N LEU A 654 -23.26 -14.48 -5.32
CA LEU A 654 -22.39 -14.01 -4.25
C LEU A 654 -21.52 -15.16 -3.71
N LEU A 655 -20.20 -15.01 -3.77
CA LEU A 655 -19.23 -15.91 -3.18
C LEU A 655 -18.65 -15.26 -1.93
N VAL A 656 -18.67 -15.96 -0.80
CA VAL A 656 -18.22 -15.44 0.50
C VAL A 656 -17.00 -16.24 0.95
N VAL A 657 -15.91 -15.56 1.31
CA VAL A 657 -14.70 -16.21 1.87
C VAL A 657 -14.31 -15.48 3.15
N THR A 658 -14.72 -16.01 4.30
CA THR A 658 -14.54 -15.34 5.60
C THR A 658 -13.84 -16.23 6.61
N SER A 659 -13.01 -15.63 7.47
CA SER A 659 -12.63 -16.29 8.72
C SER A 659 -13.70 -16.08 9.80
N THR A 660 -13.67 -16.89 10.84
CA THR A 660 -14.38 -16.64 12.12
C THR A 660 -13.35 -16.23 13.18
N PHE A 661 -13.72 -15.36 14.12
CA PHE A 661 -12.79 -14.84 15.12
C PHE A 661 -13.42 -14.65 16.51
N GLY A 662 -12.60 -14.50 17.55
CA GLY A 662 -13.08 -14.40 18.93
C GLY A 662 -13.89 -15.64 19.34
N ASN A 663 -15.10 -15.43 19.84
CA ASN A 663 -16.04 -16.49 20.21
C ASN A 663 -17.18 -16.62 19.18
N GLY A 664 -16.83 -17.06 17.96
CA GLY A 664 -17.79 -17.21 16.85
C GLY A 664 -18.11 -15.93 16.07
N ASP A 665 -17.49 -14.80 16.42
CA ASP A 665 -17.77 -13.49 15.85
C ASP A 665 -17.09 -13.25 14.48
N SER A 666 -17.52 -12.19 13.79
CA SER A 666 -16.92 -11.77 12.53
C SER A 666 -15.53 -11.13 12.73
N PRO A 667 -14.60 -11.27 11.77
CA PRO A 667 -13.45 -10.38 11.64
C PRO A 667 -13.89 -8.92 11.61
N ASN A 668 -13.00 -7.99 11.92
CA ASN A 668 -13.35 -6.58 12.09
C ASN A 668 -13.93 -5.95 10.81
N ASN A 669 -13.38 -6.27 9.65
CA ASN A 669 -13.90 -5.88 8.34
C ASN A 669 -15.20 -6.61 7.94
N GLY A 670 -15.59 -7.68 8.64
CA GLY A 670 -16.89 -8.34 8.48
C GLY A 670 -18.04 -7.70 9.27
N LYS A 671 -17.75 -6.89 10.30
CA LYS A 671 -18.76 -6.36 11.24
C LYS A 671 -19.84 -5.52 10.56
N THR A 672 -19.48 -4.65 9.62
CA THR A 672 -20.43 -3.80 8.87
C THR A 672 -21.45 -4.63 8.09
N LEU A 673 -20.98 -5.68 7.40
CA LEU A 673 -21.87 -6.56 6.64
C LEU A 673 -22.70 -7.48 7.56
N LYS A 674 -22.12 -8.02 8.66
CA LYS A 674 -22.86 -8.80 9.67
C LYS A 674 -24.09 -8.01 10.15
N ASN A 675 -23.88 -6.77 10.58
CA ASN A 675 -24.94 -5.90 11.11
C ASN A 675 -26.00 -5.56 10.05
N SER A 676 -25.56 -5.25 8.82
CA SER A 676 -26.45 -4.87 7.72
C SER A 676 -27.29 -6.06 7.23
N LEU A 677 -26.67 -7.24 7.11
CA LEU A 677 -27.33 -8.47 6.66
C LEU A 677 -28.35 -8.96 7.69
N LEU A 678 -28.01 -8.95 8.99
CA LEU A 678 -28.90 -9.39 10.07
C LEU A 678 -30.20 -8.56 10.13
N ASN A 679 -30.10 -7.24 9.91
CA ASN A 679 -31.24 -6.31 9.88
C ASN A 679 -32.16 -6.49 8.66
N LEU A 680 -31.68 -7.12 7.57
CA LEU A 680 -32.49 -7.38 6.39
C LEU A 680 -33.56 -8.44 6.69
N LYS A 681 -34.80 -8.22 6.24
CA LYS A 681 -35.95 -9.10 6.56
C LYS A 681 -36.34 -10.07 5.45
N VAL A 682 -36.19 -9.69 4.18
CA VAL A 682 -36.46 -10.55 3.02
C VAL A 682 -35.68 -10.01 1.80
N LEU A 683 -35.35 -10.87 0.84
CA LEU A 683 -34.92 -10.44 -0.50
C LEU A 683 -36.12 -10.54 -1.47
N ARG A 684 -36.28 -9.52 -2.33
CA ARG A 684 -37.29 -9.48 -3.39
C ARG A 684 -36.92 -10.34 -4.61
N LYS A 685 -35.65 -10.74 -4.72
CA LYS A 685 -35.08 -11.45 -5.87
C LYS A 685 -34.24 -12.63 -5.40
N LYS A 686 -34.42 -13.78 -6.05
CA LYS A 686 -33.72 -15.02 -5.72
C LYS A 686 -32.33 -15.06 -6.35
N ILE A 687 -31.35 -14.47 -5.66
CA ILE A 687 -29.92 -14.56 -6.01
C ILE A 687 -29.39 -15.98 -5.75
N ARG A 688 -28.22 -16.33 -6.31
CA ARG A 688 -27.44 -17.47 -5.83
C ARG A 688 -26.31 -17.05 -4.92
N TYR A 689 -25.85 -17.95 -4.04
CA TYR A 689 -24.69 -17.70 -3.20
C TYR A 689 -23.91 -18.98 -2.83
N ALA A 690 -22.65 -18.84 -2.40
CA ALA A 690 -21.87 -19.91 -1.79
C ALA A 690 -20.93 -19.34 -0.73
N VAL A 691 -20.67 -20.08 0.35
CA VAL A 691 -19.81 -19.64 1.46
C VAL A 691 -18.64 -20.61 1.66
N PHE A 692 -17.45 -20.06 1.92
CA PHE A 692 -16.31 -20.77 2.48
C PHE A 692 -15.87 -20.13 3.80
N GLY A 693 -15.93 -20.91 4.88
CA GLY A 693 -15.48 -20.52 6.21
C GLY A 693 -14.05 -20.98 6.48
N LEU A 694 -13.20 -20.06 6.97
CA LEU A 694 -11.92 -20.38 7.59
C LEU A 694 -12.11 -20.40 9.11
N GLY A 695 -11.87 -21.55 9.74
CA GLY A 695 -11.98 -21.72 11.18
C GLY A 695 -10.86 -22.60 11.72
N SER A 696 -10.99 -23.00 12.98
CA SER A 696 -10.18 -24.04 13.61
C SER A 696 -11.10 -24.88 14.49
N SER A 697 -11.09 -26.21 14.31
CA SER A 697 -11.99 -27.13 15.04
C SER A 697 -11.69 -27.23 16.54
N MET A 698 -10.75 -26.42 17.03
CA MET A 698 -10.39 -26.23 18.43
C MET A 698 -11.39 -25.31 19.17
N TYR A 699 -12.08 -24.43 18.44
CA TYR A 699 -13.09 -23.52 18.98
C TYR A 699 -14.49 -24.15 18.82
N PRO A 700 -15.41 -23.98 19.80
CA PRO A 700 -16.74 -24.56 19.73
C PRO A 700 -17.56 -24.00 18.55
N GLU A 701 -17.45 -22.69 18.34
CA GLU A 701 -18.11 -21.95 17.26
C GLU A 701 -17.31 -22.07 15.94
N PHE A 702 -17.05 -23.31 15.52
CA PHE A 702 -16.27 -23.61 14.31
C PHE A 702 -16.95 -23.03 13.07
N CYS A 703 -16.21 -22.19 12.33
CA CYS A 703 -16.71 -21.48 11.15
C CYS A 703 -18.01 -20.67 11.38
N ALA A 704 -18.38 -20.34 12.62
CA ALA A 704 -19.71 -19.83 12.96
C ALA A 704 -20.12 -18.56 12.18
N PHE A 705 -19.24 -17.59 11.94
CA PHE A 705 -19.60 -16.42 11.14
C PHE A 705 -19.86 -16.75 9.65
N ALA A 706 -19.30 -17.85 9.14
CA ALA A 706 -19.63 -18.37 7.82
C ALA A 706 -21.01 -19.06 7.81
N HIS A 707 -21.34 -19.79 8.89
CA HIS A 707 -22.67 -20.37 9.11
C HIS A 707 -23.75 -19.29 9.33
N ASP A 708 -23.47 -18.22 10.08
CA ASP A 708 -24.32 -17.02 10.25
C ASP A 708 -24.74 -16.48 8.87
N ILE A 709 -23.77 -16.29 7.97
CA ILE A 709 -24.01 -15.76 6.63
C ILE A 709 -24.79 -16.76 5.77
N ASP A 710 -24.42 -18.05 5.76
CA ASP A 710 -25.13 -19.08 4.98
C ASP A 710 -26.59 -19.20 5.42
N GLN A 711 -26.83 -19.36 6.73
CA GLN A 711 -28.16 -19.48 7.31
C GLN A 711 -28.99 -18.22 7.07
N LYS A 712 -28.41 -17.02 7.24
CA LYS A 712 -29.14 -15.76 7.03
C LYS A 712 -29.47 -15.52 5.56
N LEU A 713 -28.57 -15.85 4.62
CA LEU A 713 -28.86 -15.78 3.18
C LEU A 713 -29.95 -16.78 2.77
N ALA A 714 -29.94 -18.01 3.32
CA ALA A 714 -31.00 -18.98 3.12
C ALA A 714 -32.36 -18.50 3.68
N GLN A 715 -32.39 -17.98 4.91
CA GLN A 715 -33.59 -17.38 5.53
C GLN A 715 -34.16 -16.21 4.70
N LEU A 716 -33.29 -15.41 4.08
CA LEU A 716 -33.67 -14.29 3.21
C LEU A 716 -34.24 -14.74 1.85
N GLY A 717 -34.16 -16.03 1.51
CA GLY A 717 -34.68 -16.62 0.28
C GLY A 717 -33.65 -16.80 -0.85
N ALA A 718 -32.37 -16.57 -0.59
CA ALA A 718 -31.29 -16.82 -1.56
C ALA A 718 -31.10 -18.33 -1.81
N ALA A 719 -30.64 -18.68 -3.01
CA ALA A 719 -30.43 -20.07 -3.40
C ALA A 719 -28.96 -20.47 -3.26
N GLN A 720 -28.67 -21.41 -2.36
CA GLN A 720 -27.33 -21.97 -2.23
C GLN A 720 -26.88 -22.60 -3.57
N LEU A 721 -25.63 -22.35 -3.96
CA LEU A 721 -25.00 -22.88 -5.19
C LEU A 721 -24.40 -24.26 -4.93
N THR A 722 -23.67 -24.38 -3.82
CA THR A 722 -23.02 -25.58 -3.29
C THR A 722 -23.03 -25.45 -1.77
N ALA A 723 -22.98 -26.58 -1.06
CA ALA A 723 -22.85 -26.59 0.39
C ALA A 723 -21.68 -25.70 0.87
N ILE A 724 -21.82 -25.14 2.07
CA ILE A 724 -20.76 -24.39 2.75
C ILE A 724 -19.49 -25.24 2.80
N GLY A 725 -18.36 -24.63 2.43
CA GLY A 725 -17.05 -25.25 2.59
C GLY A 725 -16.42 -24.80 3.90
N GLU A 726 -15.91 -25.73 4.68
CA GLU A 726 -15.24 -25.44 5.95
C GLU A 726 -13.77 -25.81 5.84
N GLY A 727 -12.89 -24.84 6.11
CA GLY A 727 -11.46 -25.04 6.18
C GLY A 727 -10.96 -24.98 7.61
N ASP A 728 -10.63 -26.13 8.20
CA ASP A 728 -10.00 -26.23 9.52
C ASP A 728 -8.49 -25.95 9.43
N GLU A 729 -8.00 -24.92 10.13
CA GLU A 729 -6.57 -24.60 10.23
C GLU A 729 -5.74 -25.81 10.75
N LEU A 730 -6.36 -26.71 11.52
CA LEU A 730 -5.73 -27.91 12.07
C LEU A 730 -5.90 -29.16 11.19
N ASN A 731 -6.63 -29.09 10.07
CA ASN A 731 -6.87 -30.22 9.18
C ASN A 731 -7.13 -29.79 7.73
N GLY A 732 -6.12 -29.21 7.07
CA GLY A 732 -6.11 -29.07 5.61
C GLY A 732 -6.93 -27.92 5.02
N GLN A 733 -7.09 -26.81 5.73
CA GLN A 733 -7.79 -25.59 5.29
C GLN A 733 -7.61 -25.23 3.79
N GLU A 734 -6.38 -25.23 3.27
CA GLU A 734 -6.08 -24.96 1.86
C GLU A 734 -6.58 -26.04 0.88
N GLU A 735 -6.57 -27.32 1.28
CA GLU A 735 -7.07 -28.44 0.47
C GLU A 735 -8.60 -28.43 0.40
N ALA A 736 -9.24 -28.20 1.56
CA ALA A 736 -10.69 -27.99 1.66
C ALA A 736 -11.12 -26.82 0.77
N PHE A 737 -10.39 -25.69 0.82
CA PHE A 737 -10.63 -24.55 -0.06
C PHE A 737 -10.46 -24.88 -1.54
N ARG A 738 -9.37 -25.53 -1.97
CA ARG A 738 -9.19 -25.91 -3.39
C ARG A 738 -10.32 -26.81 -3.88
N THR A 739 -10.69 -27.81 -3.09
CA THR A 739 -11.74 -28.78 -3.39
C THR A 739 -13.09 -28.08 -3.53
N TRP A 740 -13.46 -27.25 -2.55
CA TRP A 740 -14.67 -26.44 -2.59
C TRP A 740 -14.67 -25.44 -3.76
N ALA A 741 -13.57 -24.73 -4.01
CA ALA A 741 -13.47 -23.73 -5.07
C ALA A 741 -13.63 -24.34 -6.48
N VAL A 742 -13.04 -25.52 -6.72
CA VAL A 742 -13.23 -26.27 -7.97
C VAL A 742 -14.66 -26.83 -8.08
N GLY A 743 -15.24 -27.31 -6.98
CA GLY A 743 -16.64 -27.74 -6.92
C GLY A 743 -17.62 -26.60 -7.24
N ALA A 744 -17.49 -25.46 -6.54
CA ALA A 744 -18.27 -24.25 -6.76
C ALA A 744 -18.12 -23.73 -8.20
N PHE A 745 -16.90 -23.70 -8.75
CA PHE A 745 -16.65 -23.25 -10.11
C PHE A 745 -17.33 -24.14 -11.17
N LYS A 746 -17.21 -25.47 -11.04
CA LYS A 746 -17.89 -26.43 -11.93
C LYS A 746 -19.41 -26.30 -11.82
N THR A 747 -19.94 -26.32 -10.60
CA THR A 747 -21.37 -26.22 -10.33
C THR A 747 -21.96 -24.91 -10.86
N ALA A 748 -21.24 -23.78 -10.73
CA ALA A 748 -21.61 -22.53 -11.36
C ALA A 748 -21.59 -22.63 -12.90
N CYS A 749 -20.56 -23.23 -13.50
CA CYS A 749 -20.48 -23.38 -14.96
C CYS A 749 -21.65 -24.19 -15.52
N ASP A 750 -22.12 -25.18 -14.77
CA ASP A 750 -23.26 -26.03 -15.14
C ASP A 750 -24.60 -25.30 -14.94
N ILE A 751 -24.82 -24.71 -13.76
CA ILE A 751 -26.03 -23.94 -13.41
C ILE A 751 -26.26 -22.76 -14.37
N PHE A 752 -25.19 -22.09 -14.79
CA PHE A 752 -25.25 -20.95 -15.71
C PHE A 752 -24.97 -21.33 -17.18
N ASN A 753 -24.93 -22.62 -17.52
CA ASN A 753 -24.83 -23.14 -18.89
C ASN A 753 -23.65 -22.56 -19.71
N ILE A 754 -22.47 -22.46 -19.09
CA ILE A 754 -21.28 -21.87 -19.72
C ILE A 754 -20.78 -22.74 -20.89
N ARG A 755 -20.87 -22.19 -22.10
CA ARG A 755 -20.35 -22.84 -23.32
C ARG A 755 -18.85 -23.08 -23.21
N GLY A 756 -18.40 -24.28 -23.60
CA GLY A 756 -16.98 -24.66 -23.54
C GLY A 756 -16.46 -25.04 -22.15
N ARG A 757 -17.34 -25.30 -21.15
CA ARG A 757 -16.95 -25.71 -19.78
C ARG A 757 -15.85 -26.79 -19.71
N THR A 758 -15.84 -27.75 -20.63
CA THR A 758 -14.85 -28.84 -20.71
C THR A 758 -13.49 -28.43 -21.31
N SER A 759 -13.41 -27.32 -22.04
CA SER A 759 -12.15 -26.77 -22.57
C SER A 759 -11.51 -25.69 -21.67
N ILE A 760 -12.16 -25.33 -20.55
CA ILE A 760 -11.58 -24.41 -19.58
C ILE A 760 -10.48 -25.13 -18.80
N GLN A 761 -9.23 -24.96 -19.24
CA GLN A 761 -8.06 -25.36 -18.44
C GLN A 761 -8.11 -24.65 -17.09
N LEU A 762 -8.01 -25.42 -16.01
CA LEU A 762 -7.82 -24.92 -14.64
C LEU A 762 -6.32 -24.70 -14.37
N PRO A 763 -5.94 -23.80 -13.43
CA PRO A 763 -4.52 -23.63 -13.07
C PRO A 763 -3.95 -24.92 -12.44
N GLU A 764 -2.65 -25.19 -12.62
CA GLU A 764 -1.99 -26.37 -12.01
C GLU A 764 -2.22 -26.48 -10.50
N LEU A 765 -2.30 -25.35 -9.80
CA LEU A 765 -2.62 -25.24 -8.37
C LEU A 765 -3.95 -25.91 -7.96
N TYR A 766 -4.85 -26.13 -8.92
CA TYR A 766 -6.19 -26.73 -8.75
C TYR A 766 -6.37 -28.04 -9.54
N THR A 767 -5.34 -28.54 -10.24
CA THR A 767 -5.40 -29.78 -11.04
C THR A 767 -4.32 -30.79 -10.69
N ARG A 768 -3.19 -30.35 -10.12
CA ARG A 768 -2.12 -31.24 -9.67
C ARG A 768 -2.62 -32.05 -8.47
N ALA A 769 -2.76 -33.37 -8.64
CA ALA A 769 -3.16 -34.25 -7.56
C ALA A 769 -2.17 -34.11 -6.37
N ASP A 770 -2.70 -33.98 -5.15
CA ASP A 770 -1.92 -33.75 -3.93
C ASP A 770 -1.24 -35.05 -3.44
N ARG A 771 -0.24 -35.50 -4.21
CA ARG A 771 0.77 -36.49 -3.81
C ARG A 771 2.13 -35.81 -3.71
N TRP A 772 2.84 -36.06 -2.63
CA TRP A 772 4.25 -35.70 -2.51
C TRP A 772 5.09 -36.67 -3.36
N ASP A 773 5.77 -36.15 -4.38
CA ASP A 773 6.74 -36.91 -5.18
C ASP A 773 8.16 -36.70 -4.63
N PRO A 774 8.86 -37.74 -4.14
CA PRO A 774 10.24 -37.64 -3.67
C PRO A 774 11.19 -37.03 -4.71
N LYS A 775 10.97 -37.29 -6.01
CA LYS A 775 11.85 -36.81 -7.09
C LYS A 775 11.72 -35.32 -7.37
N SER A 776 10.67 -34.68 -6.86
CA SER A 776 10.44 -33.24 -6.98
C SER A 776 11.11 -32.43 -5.87
N TYR A 777 11.74 -33.06 -4.88
CA TYR A 777 12.40 -32.41 -3.74
C TYR A 777 13.83 -32.92 -3.56
N ARG A 778 14.74 -32.05 -3.13
CA ARG A 778 16.09 -32.45 -2.70
C ARG A 778 16.59 -31.57 -1.56
N VAL A 779 17.52 -32.11 -0.79
CA VAL A 779 18.25 -31.38 0.25
C VAL A 779 19.65 -31.10 -0.26
N VAL A 780 20.11 -29.86 -0.13
CA VAL A 780 21.49 -29.45 -0.50
C VAL A 780 22.19 -28.84 0.72
N HIS A 781 23.51 -29.01 0.80
CA HIS A 781 24.33 -28.31 1.78
C HIS A 781 24.31 -26.81 1.50
N ASP A 782 24.17 -25.99 2.53
CA ASP A 782 24.21 -24.53 2.46
C ASP A 782 25.09 -23.99 3.61
N PRO A 783 26.13 -23.19 3.37
CA PRO A 783 27.00 -22.70 4.44
C PRO A 783 26.37 -21.56 5.28
N GLN A 784 25.20 -21.04 4.93
CA GLN A 784 24.62 -19.87 5.60
C GLN A 784 23.93 -20.23 6.94
N THR A 785 24.44 -19.70 8.06
CA THR A 785 23.77 -19.85 9.37
C THR A 785 22.44 -19.08 9.44
N MET A 786 21.48 -19.64 10.19
CA MET A 786 20.14 -19.06 10.32
C MET A 786 20.13 -17.95 11.39
N ASP A 787 19.72 -16.74 11.00
CA ASP A 787 19.20 -15.76 11.96
C ASP A 787 17.75 -16.11 12.27
N LEU A 788 17.51 -16.72 13.44
CA LEU A 788 16.18 -17.15 13.87
C LEU A 788 15.16 -15.99 13.92
N THR A 789 15.59 -14.78 14.28
CA THR A 789 14.68 -13.62 14.38
C THR A 789 14.23 -13.18 12.99
N LYS A 790 15.17 -13.07 12.04
CA LYS A 790 14.84 -12.76 10.63
C LYS A 790 14.07 -13.90 9.96
N ALA A 791 14.37 -15.16 10.28
CA ALA A 791 13.65 -16.32 9.77
C ALA A 791 12.16 -16.27 10.15
N LEU A 792 11.87 -16.11 11.45
CA LEU A 792 10.49 -16.01 11.94
C LEU A 792 9.77 -14.76 11.41
N ALA A 793 10.45 -13.62 11.33
CA ALA A 793 9.88 -12.40 10.74
C ALA A 793 9.44 -12.60 9.28
N ASN A 794 10.29 -13.22 8.46
CA ASN A 794 10.01 -13.52 7.05
C ASN A 794 8.93 -14.59 6.87
N ILE A 795 8.97 -15.67 7.66
CA ILE A 795 8.01 -16.79 7.57
C ILE A 795 6.59 -16.37 7.97
N HIS A 796 6.46 -15.54 9.02
CA HIS A 796 5.16 -15.20 9.61
C HIS A 796 4.65 -13.79 9.26
N ALA A 797 5.44 -12.99 8.52
CA ALA A 797 5.16 -11.59 8.21
C ALA A 797 4.83 -10.78 9.48
N LYS A 798 5.78 -10.77 10.44
CA LYS A 798 5.71 -10.04 11.71
C LYS A 798 7.02 -9.32 11.99
N ASP A 799 6.96 -8.18 12.68
CA ASP A 799 8.13 -7.56 13.28
C ASP A 799 8.51 -8.35 14.54
N VAL A 800 9.57 -9.16 14.47
CA VAL A 800 9.97 -10.07 15.56
C VAL A 800 11.06 -9.43 16.40
N ILE A 801 10.72 -9.21 17.65
CA ILE A 801 11.54 -8.62 18.70
C ILE A 801 12.23 -9.77 19.46
N PRO A 802 13.57 -9.81 19.52
CA PRO A 802 14.29 -10.72 20.40
C PRO A 802 14.35 -10.12 21.81
N MET A 803 13.49 -10.59 22.71
CA MET A 803 13.59 -10.27 24.15
C MET A 803 14.43 -11.35 24.87
N LYS A 804 14.78 -11.13 26.14
CA LYS A 804 15.48 -12.11 26.98
C LYS A 804 14.65 -12.49 28.21
N LEU A 805 14.67 -13.76 28.63
CA LEU A 805 14.00 -14.19 29.86
C LEU A 805 14.70 -13.63 31.10
N LYS A 806 14.14 -12.60 31.71
CA LYS A 806 14.70 -11.95 32.92
C LYS A 806 14.35 -12.69 34.21
N PHE A 807 13.14 -13.26 34.30
CA PHE A 807 12.63 -13.85 35.54
C PHE A 807 11.52 -14.88 35.30
N ARG A 808 11.47 -15.92 36.13
CA ARG A 808 10.41 -16.93 36.19
C ARG A 808 10.09 -17.29 37.64
N ARG A 809 8.80 -17.29 38.03
CA ARG A 809 8.34 -17.73 39.36
C ARG A 809 6.99 -18.44 39.26
N ASN A 810 6.84 -19.63 39.88
CA ASN A 810 5.52 -20.26 40.05
C ASN A 810 4.66 -19.45 41.03
N LEU A 811 3.42 -19.18 40.64
CA LEU A 811 2.42 -18.43 41.41
C LEU A 811 1.48 -19.36 42.20
N GLN A 812 1.52 -20.67 41.93
CA GLN A 812 0.75 -21.67 42.66
C GLN A 812 1.58 -22.27 43.80
N SER A 813 0.89 -22.72 44.85
CA SER A 813 1.48 -23.47 45.96
C SER A 813 2.23 -24.71 45.46
N ILE A 814 3.31 -25.09 46.14
CA ILE A 814 4.07 -26.32 45.82
C ILE A 814 3.25 -27.60 46.02
N LYS A 815 2.09 -27.50 46.70
CA LYS A 815 1.08 -28.56 46.83
C LYS A 815 0.21 -28.73 45.57
N SER A 816 0.30 -27.85 44.58
CA SER A 816 -0.50 -27.92 43.36
C SER A 816 -0.02 -29.02 42.41
N SER A 817 -0.95 -29.80 41.85
CA SER A 817 -0.69 -30.71 40.73
C SER A 817 -0.53 -29.98 39.38
N ARG A 818 -0.67 -28.64 39.36
CA ARG A 818 -0.51 -27.76 38.20
C ARG A 818 0.56 -26.70 38.50
N ALA A 819 0.91 -25.90 37.50
CA ALA A 819 1.74 -24.72 37.68
C ALA A 819 1.18 -23.54 36.88
N THR A 820 1.41 -22.33 37.36
CA THR A 820 1.14 -21.09 36.60
C THR A 820 2.25 -20.12 36.95
N ILE A 821 3.04 -19.72 35.96
CA ILE A 821 4.26 -18.95 36.17
C ILE A 821 4.05 -17.47 35.80
N LEU A 822 4.59 -16.59 36.63
CA LEU A 822 4.95 -15.25 36.22
C LEU A 822 6.27 -15.34 35.44
N VAL A 823 6.23 -14.95 34.17
CA VAL A 823 7.40 -14.71 33.32
C VAL A 823 7.61 -13.20 33.20
N LYS A 824 8.88 -12.75 33.23
CA LYS A 824 9.27 -11.39 32.82
C LYS A 824 10.26 -11.49 31.68
N LEU A 825 9.96 -10.84 30.56
CA LEU A 825 10.85 -10.64 29.43
C LEU A 825 11.42 -9.23 29.49
N SER A 826 12.68 -9.03 29.12
CA SER A 826 13.29 -7.70 29.01
C SER A 826 13.98 -7.45 27.68
N CYS A 827 13.96 -6.19 27.24
CA CYS A 827 14.69 -5.73 26.07
C CYS A 827 16.19 -5.57 26.36
N GLU A 828 17.01 -5.47 25.31
CA GLU A 828 18.39 -5.01 25.42
C GLU A 828 18.44 -3.48 25.55
N ALA A 829 19.49 -2.95 26.19
CA ALA A 829 19.61 -1.53 26.48
C ALA A 829 19.57 -0.67 25.20
N GLY A 830 18.69 0.32 25.17
CA GLY A 830 18.50 1.22 24.02
C GLY A 830 17.38 0.82 23.04
N ARG A 831 16.75 -0.36 23.20
CA ARG A 831 15.51 -0.71 22.48
C ARG A 831 14.28 -0.38 23.32
N GLU A 832 13.46 0.56 22.85
CA GLU A 832 12.09 0.71 23.33
C GLU A 832 11.19 -0.37 22.70
N VAL A 833 10.33 -0.96 23.53
CA VAL A 833 9.16 -1.74 23.07
C VAL A 833 7.93 -1.13 23.72
N ARG A 834 7.00 -0.66 22.89
CA ARG A 834 5.79 0.03 23.33
C ARG A 834 4.60 -0.93 23.19
N TYR A 835 3.77 -0.96 24.23
CA TYR A 835 2.54 -1.74 24.29
C TYR A 835 1.58 -1.09 25.29
N LEU A 836 0.29 -1.34 25.15
CA LEU A 836 -0.76 -0.85 26.04
C LEU A 836 -1.27 -1.95 26.98
N PRO A 837 -1.79 -1.60 28.17
CA PRO A 837 -2.50 -2.53 29.04
C PRO A 837 -3.66 -3.22 28.30
N GLY A 838 -3.72 -4.55 28.38
CA GLY A 838 -4.70 -5.39 27.68
C GLY A 838 -4.28 -5.93 26.32
N GLU A 839 -3.14 -5.50 25.75
CA GLU A 839 -2.62 -6.08 24.51
C GLU A 839 -2.02 -7.49 24.71
N HIS A 840 -1.84 -8.22 23.59
CA HIS A 840 -1.23 -9.55 23.58
C HIS A 840 0.22 -9.50 23.11
N ILE A 841 1.02 -10.48 23.55
CA ILE A 841 2.28 -10.84 22.92
C ILE A 841 2.13 -12.19 22.20
N GLY A 842 2.62 -12.29 20.97
CA GLY A 842 2.81 -13.57 20.27
C GLY A 842 4.24 -14.06 20.47
N ILE A 843 4.43 -15.29 20.97
CA ILE A 843 5.75 -15.86 21.27
C ILE A 843 6.02 -17.07 20.38
N PHE A 844 7.20 -17.11 19.76
CA PHE A 844 7.71 -18.27 19.02
C PHE A 844 8.53 -19.16 19.96
N PRO A 845 8.09 -20.41 20.23
CA PRO A 845 8.79 -21.31 21.14
C PRO A 845 9.78 -22.23 20.44
N GLY A 846 10.60 -22.94 21.21
CA GLY A 846 11.27 -24.17 20.78
C GLY A 846 10.48 -25.42 21.20
N ASN A 847 10.46 -26.44 20.33
CA ASN A 847 10.01 -27.79 20.67
C ASN A 847 10.98 -28.47 21.66
N GLN A 848 10.53 -29.53 22.33
CA GLN A 848 11.35 -30.24 23.33
C GLN A 848 12.51 -31.00 22.65
N PRO A 849 13.76 -30.89 23.14
CA PRO A 849 14.91 -31.59 22.57
C PRO A 849 14.74 -33.12 22.47
N GLN A 850 13.97 -33.73 23.38
CA GLN A 850 13.67 -35.16 23.37
C GLN A 850 12.85 -35.55 22.12
N LEU A 851 11.83 -34.77 21.77
CA LEU A 851 11.01 -35.00 20.58
C LEU A 851 11.81 -34.73 19.30
N VAL A 852 12.65 -33.70 19.29
CA VAL A 852 13.52 -33.37 18.14
C VAL A 852 14.53 -34.49 17.88
N SER A 853 15.25 -34.95 18.91
CA SER A 853 16.22 -36.05 18.78
C SER A 853 15.56 -37.39 18.44
N GLY A 854 14.41 -37.71 19.04
CA GLY A 854 13.66 -38.92 18.73
C GLY A 854 13.14 -38.95 17.29
N LEU A 855 12.66 -37.80 16.79
CA LEU A 855 12.25 -37.67 15.39
C LEU A 855 13.43 -37.78 14.42
N ILE A 856 14.57 -37.14 14.72
CA ILE A 856 15.80 -37.26 13.90
C ILE A 856 16.28 -38.71 13.81
N ALA A 857 16.16 -39.50 14.88
CA ALA A 857 16.52 -40.92 14.89
C ALA A 857 15.69 -41.79 13.91
N HIS A 858 14.54 -41.31 13.46
CA HIS A 858 13.68 -41.98 12.46
C HIS A 858 13.90 -41.46 11.02
N VAL A 859 14.82 -40.50 10.79
CA VAL A 859 15.06 -39.91 9.46
C VAL A 859 16.17 -40.65 8.72
N LYS A 860 15.81 -41.27 7.58
CA LYS A 860 16.68 -42.16 6.79
C LYS A 860 17.95 -41.51 6.22
N ASP A 861 17.92 -40.21 5.97
CA ASP A 861 18.99 -39.42 5.36
C ASP A 861 19.41 -38.21 6.24
N ALA A 862 19.28 -38.34 7.58
CA ALA A 862 19.52 -37.27 8.52
C ALA A 862 20.91 -36.62 8.34
N PRO A 863 21.01 -35.31 8.06
CA PRO A 863 22.30 -34.63 8.01
C PRO A 863 22.93 -34.57 9.41
N PRO A 864 24.27 -34.51 9.52
CA PRO A 864 24.97 -34.27 10.78
C PRO A 864 24.41 -33.05 11.52
N ALA A 865 24.31 -33.10 12.84
CA ALA A 865 23.55 -32.12 13.63
C ALA A 865 24.00 -30.65 13.45
N GLY A 866 25.27 -30.40 13.13
CA GLY A 866 25.82 -29.07 12.82
C GLY A 866 25.85 -28.71 11.34
N GLN A 867 25.34 -29.56 10.44
CA GLN A 867 25.31 -29.30 9.01
C GLN A 867 24.03 -28.56 8.63
N THR A 868 24.19 -27.30 8.21
CA THR A 868 23.13 -26.51 7.59
C THR A 868 22.76 -27.09 6.23
N VAL A 869 21.46 -27.14 5.95
CA VAL A 869 20.89 -27.61 4.69
C VAL A 869 19.79 -26.67 4.20
N ARG A 870 19.52 -26.73 2.89
CA ARG A 870 18.43 -26.03 2.21
C ARG A 870 17.57 -27.02 1.43
N LEU A 871 16.25 -26.85 1.50
CA LEU A 871 15.30 -27.58 0.66
C LEU A 871 15.22 -26.92 -0.72
N GLU A 872 15.26 -27.72 -1.78
CA GLU A 872 15.01 -27.27 -3.15
C GLU A 872 13.90 -28.10 -3.80
N THR A 873 13.07 -27.42 -4.58
CA THR A 873 11.99 -28.01 -5.40
C THR A 873 12.33 -27.97 -6.87
N CYS A 874 12.02 -29.05 -7.58
CA CYS A 874 12.04 -29.11 -9.04
C CYS A 874 10.76 -28.51 -9.62
N LYS A 875 10.87 -27.69 -10.67
CA LYS A 875 9.73 -27.07 -11.38
C LYS A 875 9.48 -27.72 -12.73
N ALA A 876 8.29 -27.51 -13.29
CA ALA A 876 8.01 -27.82 -14.69
C ALA A 876 9.08 -27.17 -15.59
N GLY A 877 9.81 -28.00 -16.35
CA GLY A 877 11.05 -27.63 -17.05
C GLY A 877 12.36 -28.21 -16.46
N GLY A 878 12.30 -28.90 -15.31
CA GLY A 878 13.46 -29.61 -14.73
C GLY A 878 14.41 -28.76 -13.88
N TYR A 879 14.12 -27.47 -13.72
CA TYR A 879 14.95 -26.55 -12.94
C TYR A 879 14.68 -26.66 -11.44
N TRP A 880 15.75 -26.85 -10.67
CA TRP A 880 15.74 -26.81 -9.22
C TRP A 880 15.79 -25.37 -8.70
N THR A 881 14.97 -25.06 -7.70
CA THR A 881 14.98 -23.76 -7.00
C THR A 881 14.75 -23.95 -5.52
N SER A 882 15.41 -23.14 -4.69
CA SER A 882 15.15 -23.06 -3.25
C SER A 882 13.65 -22.98 -2.95
N ASP A 883 13.18 -23.84 -2.05
CA ASP A 883 11.85 -23.72 -1.48
C ASP A 883 11.77 -22.41 -0.66
N ARG A 884 10.55 -21.89 -0.47
CA ARG A 884 10.29 -20.61 0.23
C ARG A 884 9.69 -20.80 1.62
N LYS A 885 9.35 -22.03 2.01
CA LYS A 885 8.68 -22.37 3.26
C LYS A 885 9.54 -22.10 4.52
N ILE A 886 10.84 -22.39 4.43
CA ILE A 886 11.84 -22.18 5.48
C ILE A 886 13.20 -21.76 4.85
N PRO A 887 14.05 -21.00 5.56
CA PRO A 887 15.41 -20.70 5.11
C PRO A 887 16.34 -21.91 5.22
N ALA A 888 17.59 -21.73 4.77
CA ALA A 888 18.67 -22.64 5.12
C ALA A 888 18.88 -22.67 6.65
N CYS A 889 18.96 -23.88 7.21
CA CYS A 889 19.13 -24.14 8.64
C CYS A 889 19.58 -25.59 8.87
N THR A 890 20.05 -25.93 10.07
CA THR A 890 20.27 -27.33 10.45
C THR A 890 18.93 -28.05 10.68
N LEU A 891 18.88 -29.38 10.51
CA LEU A 891 17.66 -30.15 10.78
C LEU A 891 17.17 -30.01 12.26
N PRO A 892 18.05 -30.00 13.28
CA PRO A 892 17.66 -29.65 14.65
C PRO A 892 16.99 -28.27 14.78
N GLU A 893 17.50 -27.22 14.13
CA GLU A 893 16.88 -25.88 14.18
C GLU A 893 15.50 -25.87 13.54
N ALA A 894 15.34 -26.50 12.36
CA ALA A 894 14.07 -26.59 11.66
C ALA A 894 12.99 -27.27 12.53
N LEU A 895 13.34 -28.42 13.12
CA LEU A 895 12.44 -29.19 13.99
C LEU A 895 12.26 -28.56 15.39
N THR A 896 13.18 -27.71 15.84
CA THR A 896 13.04 -26.99 17.12
C THR A 896 12.15 -25.76 16.97
N TYR A 897 12.38 -24.91 15.97
CA TYR A 897 11.81 -23.55 15.93
C TYR A 897 10.88 -23.25 14.75
N LEU A 898 10.97 -23.99 13.64
CA LEU A 898 10.27 -23.62 12.40
C LEU A 898 9.09 -24.54 12.07
N LEU A 899 9.10 -25.79 12.52
CA LEU A 899 8.12 -26.83 12.19
C LEU A 899 7.37 -27.31 13.44
N ASP A 900 6.06 -27.51 13.33
CA ASP A 900 5.25 -28.11 14.40
C ASP A 900 5.30 -29.64 14.29
N ILE A 901 5.97 -30.25 15.26
CA ILE A 901 6.10 -31.72 15.40
C ILE A 901 5.08 -32.30 16.39
N THR A 902 4.23 -31.45 16.98
CA THR A 902 3.39 -31.77 18.15
C THR A 902 1.88 -31.80 17.86
N THR A 903 1.42 -31.04 16.87
CA THR A 903 0.03 -31.08 16.42
C THR A 903 -0.24 -32.41 15.68
N PRO A 904 -1.33 -33.14 16.00
CA PRO A 904 -1.63 -34.40 15.34
C PRO A 904 -1.70 -34.29 13.80
N PRO A 905 -0.97 -35.16 13.05
CA PRO A 905 -0.95 -35.12 11.60
C PRO A 905 -2.33 -35.07 10.95
N SER A 906 -2.51 -34.21 9.94
CA SER A 906 -3.72 -34.16 9.12
C SER A 906 -3.88 -35.43 8.29
N GLN A 907 -5.10 -35.74 7.85
CA GLN A 907 -5.33 -36.90 6.97
C GLN A 907 -4.46 -36.83 5.70
N GLN A 908 -4.18 -35.64 5.16
CA GLN A 908 -3.30 -35.46 4.01
C GLN A 908 -1.81 -35.69 4.32
N LEU A 909 -1.33 -35.34 5.52
CA LEU A 909 0.03 -35.69 5.95
C LEU A 909 0.16 -37.22 6.10
N LEU A 910 -0.87 -37.90 6.62
CA LEU A 910 -0.94 -39.37 6.65
C LEU A 910 -1.00 -39.99 5.23
N ARG A 911 -1.71 -39.38 4.27
CA ARG A 911 -1.72 -39.82 2.86
C ARG A 911 -0.34 -39.72 2.23
N ASN A 912 0.39 -38.63 2.50
CA ASN A 912 1.76 -38.47 2.03
C ASN A 912 2.74 -39.41 2.75
N LEU A 913 2.55 -39.70 4.05
CA LEU A 913 3.31 -40.72 4.78
C LEU A 913 3.08 -42.14 4.24
N SER A 914 1.83 -42.49 3.89
CA SER A 914 1.45 -43.82 3.41
C SER A 914 2.16 -44.28 2.12
N GLN A 915 2.80 -43.35 1.40
CA GLN A 915 3.60 -43.62 0.20
C GLN A 915 5.05 -44.03 0.51
N LEU A 916 5.48 -43.92 1.77
CA LEU A 916 6.83 -44.22 2.27
C LEU A 916 6.85 -45.48 3.18
N VAL A 917 5.72 -46.16 3.29
CA VAL A 917 5.47 -47.25 4.24
C VAL A 917 5.66 -48.59 3.54
N THR A 918 6.50 -49.44 4.12
CA THR A 918 6.95 -50.69 3.48
C THR A 918 6.21 -51.94 3.96
N ALA A 919 5.67 -51.94 5.19
CA ALA A 919 4.85 -53.05 5.69
C ALA A 919 3.38 -52.88 5.25
N GLU A 920 2.79 -53.98 4.75
CA GLU A 920 1.40 -53.97 4.25
C GLU A 920 0.37 -53.71 5.36
N GLY A 921 0.66 -54.11 6.61
CA GLY A 921 -0.20 -53.82 7.78
C GLY A 921 -0.30 -52.33 8.11
N ASP A 922 0.85 -51.67 8.30
CA ASP A 922 0.96 -50.22 8.51
C ASP A 922 0.26 -49.45 7.39
N LYS A 923 0.48 -49.87 6.14
CA LYS A 923 -0.11 -49.29 4.93
C LYS A 923 -1.63 -49.42 4.90
N GLN A 924 -2.19 -50.57 5.27
CA GLN A 924 -3.64 -50.77 5.40
C GLN A 924 -4.23 -49.92 6.53
N ARG A 925 -3.58 -49.87 7.70
CA ARG A 925 -4.03 -49.06 8.84
C ARG A 925 -4.01 -47.56 8.51
N LEU A 926 -2.95 -47.07 7.87
CA LEU A 926 -2.87 -45.69 7.38
C LEU A 926 -3.92 -45.41 6.30
N GLN A 927 -4.20 -46.32 5.37
CA GLN A 927 -5.27 -46.12 4.38
C GLN A 927 -6.63 -45.93 5.04
N VAL A 928 -6.97 -46.69 6.10
CA VAL A 928 -8.20 -46.50 6.87
C VAL A 928 -8.25 -45.09 7.49
N LEU A 929 -7.17 -44.63 8.14
CA LEU A 929 -7.06 -43.27 8.70
C LEU A 929 -7.10 -42.16 7.62
N CYS A 930 -6.64 -42.46 6.40
CA CYS A 930 -6.63 -41.52 5.28
C CYS A 930 -7.98 -41.37 4.57
N GLN A 931 -8.84 -42.40 4.67
CA GLN A 931 -10.13 -42.50 3.96
C GLN A 931 -11.33 -42.25 4.89
N SER A 932 -11.31 -42.75 6.13
CA SER A 932 -12.38 -42.57 7.10
C SER A 932 -12.07 -41.42 8.06
N THR A 933 -12.76 -40.29 7.89
CA THR A 933 -12.71 -39.16 8.83
C THR A 933 -13.23 -39.53 10.22
N GLU A 934 -14.14 -40.51 10.33
CA GLU A 934 -14.62 -41.01 11.61
C GLU A 934 -13.52 -41.76 12.39
N GLU A 935 -12.84 -42.71 11.74
CA GLU A 935 -11.73 -43.46 12.35
C GLU A 935 -10.52 -42.57 12.63
N TYR A 936 -10.22 -41.65 11.73
CA TYR A 936 -9.23 -40.60 11.97
C TYR A 936 -9.56 -39.76 13.19
N ASN A 937 -10.80 -39.30 13.36
CA ASN A 937 -11.20 -38.49 14.51
C ASN A 937 -11.16 -39.31 15.82
N LYS A 938 -11.62 -40.57 15.84
CA LYS A 938 -11.48 -41.46 17.00
C LYS A 938 -10.01 -41.59 17.43
N TRP A 939 -9.13 -41.90 16.48
CA TRP A 939 -7.69 -42.03 16.70
C TRP A 939 -7.06 -40.70 17.16
N LYS A 940 -7.34 -39.59 16.46
CA LYS A 940 -6.84 -38.24 16.75
C LYS A 940 -7.23 -37.78 18.15
N PHE A 941 -8.51 -37.91 18.54
CA PHE A 941 -8.96 -37.39 19.84
C PHE A 941 -8.58 -38.30 21.02
N HIS A 942 -8.52 -39.62 20.84
CA HIS A 942 -8.11 -40.53 21.93
C HIS A 942 -6.59 -40.57 22.14
N ASN A 943 -5.79 -40.64 21.06
CA ASN A 943 -4.33 -40.69 21.15
C ASN A 943 -3.68 -39.30 21.22
N SER A 944 -4.26 -38.28 20.57
CA SER A 944 -3.65 -36.97 20.31
C SER A 944 -2.16 -37.03 19.87
N PRO A 945 -1.80 -37.93 18.93
CA PRO A 945 -0.41 -38.35 18.75
C PRO A 945 0.43 -37.28 18.04
N ASN A 946 1.64 -37.05 18.52
CA ASN A 946 2.63 -36.21 17.85
C ASN A 946 3.33 -36.97 16.71
N ILE A 947 4.08 -36.30 15.81
CA ILE A 947 4.63 -36.98 14.62
C ILE A 947 5.61 -38.12 14.96
N LEU A 948 6.35 -38.05 16.08
CA LEU A 948 7.22 -39.13 16.53
C LEU A 948 6.37 -40.35 16.96
N GLU A 949 5.32 -40.15 17.76
CA GLU A 949 4.38 -41.23 18.13
C GLU A 949 3.69 -41.87 16.92
N VAL A 950 3.51 -41.12 15.82
CA VAL A 950 2.98 -41.65 14.55
C VAL A 950 4.01 -42.50 13.80
N LEU A 951 5.31 -42.15 13.84
CA LEU A 951 6.37 -43.01 13.29
C LEU A 951 6.63 -44.24 14.17
N GLU A 952 6.37 -44.14 15.48
CA GLU A 952 6.39 -45.28 16.41
C GLU A 952 5.16 -46.21 16.22
N GLU A 953 3.98 -45.69 15.83
CA GLU A 953 2.81 -46.51 15.43
C GLU A 953 2.98 -47.15 14.05
N PHE A 954 3.76 -46.54 13.14
CA PHE A 954 4.02 -47.01 11.77
C PHE A 954 5.52 -47.16 11.48
N PRO A 955 6.22 -48.09 12.16
CA PRO A 955 7.68 -48.19 12.16
C PRO A 955 8.29 -48.58 10.80
N SER A 956 7.48 -49.00 9.82
CA SER A 956 7.95 -49.29 8.46
C SER A 956 7.95 -48.08 7.51
N ALA A 957 7.71 -46.87 8.04
CA ALA A 957 7.69 -45.60 7.30
C ALA A 957 9.10 -44.98 7.13
N GLU A 958 9.64 -45.04 5.91
CA GLU A 958 10.95 -44.47 5.58
C GLU A 958 10.89 -42.95 5.31
N VAL A 959 10.78 -42.13 6.35
CA VAL A 959 10.80 -40.66 6.20
C VAL A 959 12.19 -40.10 5.91
N SER A 960 12.24 -39.08 5.06
CA SER A 960 13.46 -38.33 4.73
C SER A 960 13.41 -36.88 5.23
N THR A 961 14.58 -36.26 5.29
CA THR A 961 14.80 -34.84 5.57
C THR A 961 14.00 -34.00 4.56
N ALA A 962 14.03 -34.36 3.28
CA ALA A 962 13.23 -33.72 2.25
C ALA A 962 11.71 -33.78 2.56
N PHE A 963 11.23 -34.93 3.04
CA PHE A 963 9.83 -35.12 3.43
C PHE A 963 9.46 -34.22 4.61
N LEU A 964 10.21 -34.25 5.73
CA LEU A 964 9.89 -33.46 6.92
C LEU A 964 9.89 -31.96 6.62
N LEU A 965 10.95 -31.46 5.97
CA LEU A 965 11.06 -30.04 5.63
C LEU A 965 9.96 -29.60 4.65
N ALA A 966 9.56 -30.45 3.69
CA ALA A 966 8.48 -30.14 2.76
C ALA A 966 7.07 -30.24 3.39
N GLN A 967 6.80 -31.25 4.22
CA GLN A 967 5.43 -31.67 4.59
C GLN A 967 4.96 -31.25 5.99
N LEU A 968 5.85 -31.06 6.98
CA LEU A 968 5.41 -30.65 8.33
C LEU A 968 4.82 -29.22 8.35
N PRO A 969 3.75 -28.94 9.10
CA PRO A 969 3.23 -27.59 9.25
C PRO A 969 4.23 -26.65 9.95
N LEU A 970 4.12 -25.34 9.71
CA LEU A 970 4.98 -24.32 10.36
C LEU A 970 4.59 -24.12 11.83
N LEU A 971 5.60 -23.98 12.70
CA LEU A 971 5.40 -23.77 14.14
C LEU A 971 4.74 -22.42 14.41
N LYS A 972 3.51 -22.45 14.92
CA LYS A 972 2.74 -21.22 15.18
C LYS A 972 3.24 -20.49 16.43
N PRO A 973 3.24 -19.15 16.45
CA PRO A 973 3.40 -18.40 17.71
C PRO A 973 2.21 -18.69 18.62
N ARG A 974 2.44 -18.67 19.93
CA ARG A 974 1.38 -18.80 20.95
C ARG A 974 1.17 -17.44 21.62
N TYR A 975 -0.08 -17.00 21.74
CA TYR A 975 -0.46 -15.70 22.29
C TYR A 975 -0.67 -15.75 23.81
N TYR A 976 -0.30 -14.66 24.49
CA TYR A 976 -0.61 -14.42 25.90
C TYR A 976 -0.97 -12.95 26.12
N SER A 977 -1.99 -12.68 26.92
CA SER A 977 -2.35 -11.33 27.36
C SER A 977 -1.26 -10.78 28.29
N VAL A 978 -0.82 -9.54 28.05
CA VAL A 978 0.28 -8.93 28.81
C VAL A 978 -0.17 -8.56 30.22
N SER A 979 0.64 -8.93 31.23
CA SER A 979 0.34 -8.76 32.65
C SER A 979 1.21 -7.71 33.36
N SER A 980 1.67 -6.71 32.61
CA SER A 980 2.42 -5.52 33.03
C SER A 980 1.89 -4.24 32.39
N SER A 981 2.22 -3.08 32.94
CA SER A 981 2.02 -1.77 32.31
C SER A 981 3.38 -1.25 31.82
N CYS A 982 3.43 -0.72 30.60
CA CYS A 982 4.66 -0.14 30.04
C CYS A 982 5.13 1.09 30.84
N ASP A 983 4.20 1.91 31.34
CA ASP A 983 4.51 3.06 32.21
C ASP A 983 5.04 2.64 33.58
N MET A 984 4.56 1.51 34.11
CA MET A 984 4.99 1.00 35.41
C MET A 984 6.35 0.29 35.33
N THR A 985 6.56 -0.56 34.31
CA THR A 985 7.80 -1.32 34.10
C THR A 985 8.35 -1.12 32.68
N PRO A 986 8.98 0.03 32.37
CA PRO A 986 9.54 0.30 31.05
C PRO A 986 10.58 -0.74 30.62
N GLY A 987 10.51 -1.19 29.37
CA GLY A 987 11.43 -2.18 28.80
C GLY A 987 11.21 -3.63 29.26
N GLU A 988 10.25 -3.89 30.17
CA GLU A 988 9.82 -5.23 30.57
C GLU A 988 8.40 -5.56 30.08
N ILE A 989 8.17 -6.83 29.76
CA ILE A 989 6.85 -7.41 29.52
C ILE A 989 6.65 -8.58 30.47
N HIS A 990 5.57 -8.59 31.24
CA HIS A 990 5.20 -9.69 32.13
C HIS A 990 4.09 -10.55 31.52
N LEU A 991 4.09 -11.84 31.85
CA LEU A 991 3.11 -12.82 31.37
C LEU A 991 2.69 -13.76 32.50
N THR A 992 1.43 -14.19 32.47
CA THR A 992 0.85 -15.14 33.43
C THR A 992 0.51 -16.45 32.72
N VAL A 993 1.47 -17.38 32.69
CA VAL A 993 1.43 -18.56 31.82
C VAL A 993 1.03 -19.81 32.62
N ALA A 994 -0.12 -20.41 32.31
CA ALA A 994 -0.45 -21.74 32.80
C ALA A 994 0.41 -22.79 32.07
N VAL A 995 1.13 -23.63 32.81
CA VAL A 995 1.99 -24.67 32.21
C VAL A 995 1.11 -25.85 31.83
N VAL A 996 0.91 -26.04 30.52
CA VAL A 996 0.03 -27.09 29.96
C VAL A 996 0.77 -28.42 29.96
N ARG A 997 0.22 -29.39 30.69
CA ARG A 997 0.58 -30.80 30.66
C ARG A 997 -0.68 -31.64 30.84
N TYR A 998 -0.81 -32.73 30.07
CA TYR A 998 -1.94 -33.64 30.12
C TYR A 998 -1.48 -35.05 29.73
N ARG A 999 -2.23 -36.09 30.12
CA ARG A 999 -2.01 -37.44 29.60
C ARG A 999 -3.05 -37.74 28.52
N THR A 1000 -2.63 -38.37 27.44
CA THR A 1000 -3.53 -38.83 26.38
C THR A 1000 -4.30 -40.09 26.84
N ARG A 1001 -5.15 -40.68 26.00
CA ARG A 1001 -5.94 -41.89 26.30
C ARG A 1001 -6.66 -41.80 27.65
N ASP A 1002 -7.44 -40.73 27.82
CA ASP A 1002 -8.29 -40.47 29.00
C ASP A 1002 -7.53 -40.53 30.35
N GLY A 1003 -6.26 -40.13 30.33
CA GLY A 1003 -5.37 -40.09 31.49
C GLY A 1003 -4.40 -41.26 31.62
N GLN A 1004 -4.56 -42.32 30.81
CA GLN A 1004 -3.73 -43.54 30.87
C GLN A 1004 -2.51 -43.51 29.93
N GLY A 1005 -2.50 -42.60 28.96
CA GLY A 1005 -1.46 -42.49 27.93
C GLY A 1005 -0.18 -41.76 28.36
N PRO A 1006 0.77 -41.59 27.43
CA PRO A 1006 1.97 -40.76 27.62
C PRO A 1006 1.63 -39.33 28.07
N LEU A 1007 2.61 -38.69 28.73
CA LEU A 1007 2.49 -37.31 29.20
C LEU A 1007 2.85 -36.34 28.07
N HIS A 1008 1.86 -35.59 27.60
CA HIS A 1008 2.00 -34.55 26.58
C HIS A 1008 2.20 -33.17 27.21
N HIS A 1009 2.96 -32.33 26.50
CA HIS A 1009 3.41 -31.01 26.96
C HIS A 1009 2.99 -29.92 25.96
N GLY A 1010 2.35 -28.86 26.44
CA GLY A 1010 2.01 -27.71 25.58
C GLY A 1010 3.24 -26.86 25.30
N VAL A 1011 3.78 -26.99 24.08
CA VAL A 1011 5.07 -26.46 23.59
C VAL A 1011 5.51 -25.16 24.27
N CYS A 1012 4.88 -24.03 23.94
CA CYS A 1012 5.33 -22.72 24.43
C CYS A 1012 5.26 -22.57 25.95
N SER A 1013 4.21 -23.11 26.58
CA SER A 1013 4.03 -23.01 28.04
C SER A 1013 5.04 -23.84 28.82
N THR A 1014 5.50 -24.96 28.26
CA THR A 1014 6.56 -25.78 28.84
C THR A 1014 7.92 -25.18 28.54
N TRP A 1015 8.16 -24.73 27.30
CA TRP A 1015 9.40 -24.07 26.89
C TRP A 1015 9.72 -22.83 27.75
N LEU A 1016 8.76 -21.91 27.94
CA LEU A 1016 8.90 -20.77 28.85
C LEU A 1016 9.15 -21.18 30.32
N ASN A 1017 8.71 -22.39 30.70
CA ASN A 1017 8.95 -22.97 32.03
C ASN A 1017 10.33 -23.65 32.16
N THR A 1018 11.00 -24.01 31.05
CA THR A 1018 12.26 -24.78 31.06
C THR A 1018 13.50 -24.04 30.56
N ILE A 1019 13.37 -23.04 29.68
CA ILE A 1019 14.54 -22.26 29.19
C ILE A 1019 15.31 -21.57 30.33
N ALA A 1020 16.60 -21.30 30.12
CA ALA A 1020 17.45 -20.63 31.09
C ALA A 1020 17.13 -19.13 31.20
N LEU A 1021 17.63 -18.49 32.26
CA LEU A 1021 17.58 -17.03 32.35
C LEU A 1021 18.58 -16.42 31.34
N ASN A 1022 18.17 -15.31 30.73
CA ASN A 1022 18.83 -14.62 29.60
C ASN A 1022 18.72 -15.31 28.23
N ASP A 1023 18.08 -16.48 28.12
CA ASP A 1023 17.74 -17.09 26.83
C ASP A 1023 16.84 -16.15 26.01
N VAL A 1024 17.04 -16.16 24.68
CA VAL A 1024 16.28 -15.32 23.75
C VAL A 1024 14.86 -15.87 23.58
N VAL A 1025 13.89 -14.97 23.69
CA VAL A 1025 12.47 -15.22 23.44
C VAL A 1025 12.04 -14.36 22.24
N PRO A 1026 11.97 -14.93 21.02
CA PRO A 1026 11.48 -14.22 19.84
C PRO A 1026 9.97 -14.01 19.95
N CYS A 1027 9.53 -12.77 19.84
CA CYS A 1027 8.14 -12.40 20.08
C CYS A 1027 7.70 -11.16 19.28
N PHE A 1028 6.41 -10.84 19.28
CA PHE A 1028 5.87 -9.62 18.68
C PHE A 1028 4.65 -9.13 19.46
N ILE A 1029 4.42 -7.81 19.47
CA ILE A 1029 3.19 -7.23 20.04
C ILE A 1029 2.03 -7.43 19.06
N ARG A 1030 0.86 -7.79 19.59
CA ARG A 1030 -0.41 -7.81 18.87
C ARG A 1030 -1.40 -6.91 19.60
N SER A 1031 -1.77 -5.81 18.95
CA SER A 1031 -2.72 -4.87 19.53
C SER A 1031 -4.12 -5.44 19.68
N ALA A 1032 -4.74 -5.14 20.82
CA ALA A 1032 -6.08 -5.57 21.21
C ALA A 1032 -6.96 -4.34 21.47
N ASN A 1033 -7.25 -3.57 20.41
CA ASN A 1033 -7.94 -2.28 20.47
C ASN A 1033 -9.38 -2.34 21.06
N GLU A 1034 -9.90 -3.54 21.32
CA GLU A 1034 -11.22 -3.78 21.90
C GLU A 1034 -11.15 -4.23 23.38
N PHE A 1035 -9.94 -4.38 23.96
CA PHE A 1035 -9.72 -4.83 25.35
C PHE A 1035 -8.77 -3.90 26.15
N GLN A 1036 -8.89 -2.59 25.96
CA GLN A 1036 -8.10 -1.57 26.68
C GLN A 1036 -8.91 -0.92 27.81
N LEU A 1037 -8.23 -0.27 28.76
CA LEU A 1037 -8.88 0.57 29.79
C LEU A 1037 -9.74 1.70 29.14
N PRO A 1038 -10.74 2.25 29.86
CA PRO A 1038 -11.57 3.33 29.33
C PRO A 1038 -10.75 4.58 29.01
N GLU A 1039 -11.07 5.26 27.91
CA GLU A 1039 -10.41 6.53 27.50
C GLU A 1039 -10.58 7.63 28.55
N GLU A 1040 -11.73 7.68 29.23
CA GLU A 1040 -11.97 8.56 30.37
C GLU A 1040 -11.62 7.84 31.69
N PRO A 1041 -10.57 8.27 32.43
CA PRO A 1041 -10.12 7.55 33.63
C PRO A 1041 -11.16 7.46 34.76
N SER A 1042 -12.17 8.33 34.76
CA SER A 1042 -13.23 8.38 35.78
C SER A 1042 -14.19 7.19 35.72
N LYS A 1043 -14.32 6.52 34.57
CA LYS A 1043 -15.34 5.48 34.35
C LYS A 1043 -15.03 4.22 35.18
N PRO A 1044 -16.01 3.68 35.93
CA PRO A 1044 -15.82 2.48 36.74
C PRO A 1044 -15.76 1.20 35.88
N CYS A 1045 -15.14 0.15 36.42
CA CYS A 1045 -14.89 -1.11 35.73
C CYS A 1045 -15.17 -2.33 36.61
N ILE A 1046 -15.75 -3.40 36.04
CA ILE A 1046 -15.75 -4.75 36.65
C ILE A 1046 -14.91 -5.69 35.78
N LEU A 1047 -13.94 -6.35 36.40
CA LEU A 1047 -12.91 -7.19 35.78
C LEU A 1047 -13.15 -8.66 36.16
N ILE A 1048 -13.59 -9.49 35.21
CA ILE A 1048 -14.07 -10.86 35.46
C ILE A 1048 -13.07 -11.84 34.82
N GLY A 1049 -12.23 -12.50 35.64
CA GLY A 1049 -11.08 -13.24 35.11
C GLY A 1049 -10.57 -14.38 35.99
N PRO A 1050 -11.17 -15.58 35.92
CA PRO A 1050 -10.70 -16.74 36.68
C PRO A 1050 -9.42 -17.36 36.09
N GLY A 1051 -8.58 -17.92 36.96
CA GLY A 1051 -7.30 -18.53 36.58
C GLY A 1051 -6.37 -17.56 35.86
N THR A 1052 -5.85 -17.94 34.68
CA THR A 1052 -5.04 -17.05 33.85
C THR A 1052 -5.83 -15.88 33.24
N GLY A 1053 -7.16 -15.85 33.34
CA GLY A 1053 -8.00 -14.71 32.96
C GLY A 1053 -7.69 -13.42 33.75
N ILE A 1054 -6.94 -13.50 34.85
CA ILE A 1054 -6.44 -12.34 35.58
C ILE A 1054 -5.28 -11.62 34.86
N ALA A 1055 -4.70 -12.21 33.82
CA ALA A 1055 -3.49 -11.71 33.15
C ALA A 1055 -3.59 -10.25 32.66
N PRO A 1056 -4.57 -9.87 31.80
CA PRO A 1056 -4.66 -8.48 31.34
C PRO A 1056 -5.07 -7.54 32.49
N PHE A 1057 -5.85 -8.00 33.48
CA PHE A 1057 -6.23 -7.17 34.62
C PHE A 1057 -5.06 -6.78 35.50
N ARG A 1058 -3.99 -7.59 35.55
CA ARG A 1058 -2.72 -7.20 36.16
C ARG A 1058 -2.04 -6.05 35.42
N SER A 1059 -2.17 -5.93 34.10
CA SER A 1059 -1.73 -4.71 33.39
C SER A 1059 -2.59 -3.50 33.76
N PHE A 1060 -3.90 -3.68 33.90
CA PHE A 1060 -4.84 -2.61 34.24
C PHE A 1060 -4.57 -2.03 35.63
N TRP A 1061 -4.46 -2.85 36.68
CA TRP A 1061 -4.20 -2.32 38.02
C TRP A 1061 -2.81 -1.72 38.18
N LEU A 1062 -1.80 -2.24 37.47
CA LEU A 1062 -0.48 -1.61 37.44
C LEU A 1062 -0.46 -0.29 36.67
N GLN A 1063 -1.28 -0.15 35.62
CA GLN A 1063 -1.48 1.13 34.94
C GLN A 1063 -2.15 2.14 35.87
N ARG A 1064 -3.29 1.79 36.48
CA ARG A 1064 -4.00 2.70 37.41
C ARG A 1064 -3.16 3.06 38.63
N LEU A 1065 -2.35 2.14 39.15
CA LEU A 1065 -1.34 2.42 40.18
C LEU A 1065 -0.31 3.44 39.69
N CYS A 1066 0.18 3.29 38.46
CA CYS A 1066 1.12 4.23 37.83
C CYS A 1066 0.49 5.63 37.60
N ASP A 1067 -0.76 5.67 37.15
CA ASP A 1067 -1.51 6.91 36.93
C ASP A 1067 -1.74 7.65 38.26
N MET A 1068 -2.05 6.92 39.33
CA MET A 1068 -2.19 7.49 40.68
C MET A 1068 -0.85 7.95 41.26
N GLU A 1069 0.17 7.08 41.29
CA GLU A 1069 1.44 7.35 41.97
C GLU A 1069 2.39 8.28 41.20
N LYS A 1070 2.35 8.28 39.85
CA LYS A 1070 3.25 9.10 39.01
C LYS A 1070 2.57 10.27 38.30
N LYS A 1071 1.25 10.23 38.08
CA LYS A 1071 0.51 11.28 37.34
C LYS A 1071 -0.55 12.00 38.20
N GLY A 1072 -0.81 11.55 39.43
CA GLY A 1072 -1.84 12.12 40.31
C GLY A 1072 -3.28 11.87 39.85
N ILE A 1073 -3.50 11.02 38.83
CA ILE A 1073 -4.82 10.77 38.24
C ILE A 1073 -5.56 9.76 39.11
N LYS A 1074 -6.62 10.22 39.79
CA LYS A 1074 -7.54 9.34 40.50
C LYS A 1074 -8.47 8.63 39.51
N GLY A 1075 -8.37 7.31 39.45
CA GLY A 1075 -9.25 6.48 38.62
C GLY A 1075 -10.65 6.27 39.21
N GLY A 1076 -11.59 5.90 38.34
CA GLY A 1076 -12.88 5.33 38.72
C GLY A 1076 -12.77 3.96 39.38
N ASP A 1077 -13.84 3.53 40.02
CA ASP A 1077 -13.88 2.30 40.81
C ASP A 1077 -13.63 1.04 39.98
N MET A 1078 -12.52 0.34 40.24
CA MET A 1078 -12.28 -1.00 39.71
C MET A 1078 -12.70 -2.08 40.71
N THR A 1079 -13.46 -3.07 40.24
CA THR A 1079 -13.86 -4.26 41.00
C THR A 1079 -13.31 -5.52 40.33
N LEU A 1080 -12.55 -6.32 41.05
CA LEU A 1080 -12.04 -7.61 40.57
C LEU A 1080 -12.98 -8.75 40.98
N LEU A 1081 -13.40 -9.56 40.01
CA LEU A 1081 -14.02 -10.87 40.21
C LEU A 1081 -13.07 -11.96 39.69
N PHE A 1082 -12.36 -12.57 40.63
CA PHE A 1082 -11.43 -13.66 40.39
C PHE A 1082 -12.08 -15.03 40.66
N GLY A 1083 -11.44 -16.11 40.19
CA GLY A 1083 -11.86 -17.46 40.54
C GLY A 1083 -10.74 -18.49 40.35
N CYS A 1084 -10.65 -19.46 41.26
CA CYS A 1084 -9.66 -20.54 41.22
C CYS A 1084 -10.25 -21.87 41.75
N ARG A 1085 -9.40 -22.86 42.04
CA ARG A 1085 -9.82 -24.13 42.65
C ARG A 1085 -9.87 -24.01 44.17
N GLN A 1086 -8.80 -23.51 44.80
CA GLN A 1086 -8.66 -23.41 46.26
C GLN A 1086 -7.81 -22.18 46.67
N PRO A 1087 -8.12 -21.52 47.82
CA PRO A 1087 -7.45 -20.30 48.28
C PRO A 1087 -5.94 -20.51 48.51
N ASP A 1088 -5.54 -21.66 49.04
CA ASP A 1088 -4.16 -21.93 49.46
C ASP A 1088 -3.35 -22.75 48.44
N VAL A 1089 -3.89 -22.89 47.21
CA VAL A 1089 -3.29 -23.69 46.13
C VAL A 1089 -3.08 -22.90 44.85
N ASP A 1090 -4.13 -22.28 44.29
CA ASP A 1090 -4.07 -21.60 42.98
C ASP A 1090 -4.71 -20.20 42.95
N HIS A 1091 -4.81 -19.54 44.10
CA HIS A 1091 -5.16 -18.10 44.21
C HIS A 1091 -3.97 -17.20 43.82
N ILE A 1092 -3.63 -17.20 42.53
CA ILE A 1092 -2.48 -16.43 42.02
C ILE A 1092 -2.66 -14.91 42.22
N TYR A 1093 -1.56 -14.21 42.53
CA TYR A 1093 -1.50 -12.77 42.81
C TYR A 1093 -2.33 -12.27 44.01
N LYS A 1094 -2.81 -13.15 44.89
CA LYS A 1094 -3.62 -12.78 46.08
C LYS A 1094 -3.05 -11.56 46.83
N GLU A 1095 -1.79 -11.62 47.26
CA GLU A 1095 -1.14 -10.57 48.05
C GLU A 1095 -0.99 -9.25 47.26
N GLU A 1096 -0.78 -9.35 45.95
CA GLU A 1096 -0.70 -8.18 45.06
C GLU A 1096 -2.06 -7.50 44.93
N THR A 1097 -3.15 -8.28 44.79
CA THR A 1097 -4.51 -7.72 44.74
C THR A 1097 -4.95 -7.13 46.10
N GLU A 1098 -4.58 -7.76 47.22
CA GLU A 1098 -4.82 -7.24 48.57
C GLU A 1098 -4.05 -5.92 48.82
N GLU A 1099 -2.83 -5.78 48.29
CA GLU A 1099 -2.10 -4.50 48.24
C GLU A 1099 -2.83 -3.46 47.38
N MET A 1100 -3.29 -3.82 46.17
CA MET A 1100 -4.04 -2.90 45.31
C MET A 1100 -5.34 -2.42 45.96
N LYS A 1101 -5.99 -3.25 46.79
CA LYS A 1101 -7.16 -2.84 47.58
C LYS A 1101 -6.78 -1.89 48.72
N ARG A 1102 -5.68 -2.15 49.45
CA ARG A 1102 -5.18 -1.21 50.47
C ARG A 1102 -4.75 0.14 49.89
N LYS A 1103 -4.22 0.16 48.66
CA LYS A 1103 -3.89 1.40 47.92
C LYS A 1103 -5.10 2.09 47.26
N GLY A 1104 -6.31 1.53 47.35
CA GLY A 1104 -7.51 2.10 46.73
C GLY A 1104 -7.57 1.98 45.20
N VAL A 1105 -6.66 1.22 44.57
CA VAL A 1105 -6.65 0.95 43.12
C VAL A 1105 -7.72 -0.09 42.75
N LEU A 1106 -7.98 -1.06 43.62
CA LEU A 1106 -9.16 -1.93 43.55
C LEU A 1106 -10.10 -1.57 44.70
N LYS A 1107 -11.34 -1.17 44.40
CA LYS A 1107 -12.36 -0.91 45.43
C LYS A 1107 -12.80 -2.21 46.09
N ASP A 1108 -13.09 -3.21 45.28
CA ASP A 1108 -13.57 -4.51 45.73
C ASP A 1108 -12.89 -5.68 45.01
N ILE A 1109 -12.78 -6.79 45.73
CA ILE A 1109 -12.27 -8.07 45.26
C ILE A 1109 -13.24 -9.14 45.71
N TYR A 1110 -13.68 -9.97 44.78
CA TYR A 1110 -14.52 -11.13 45.01
C TYR A 1110 -13.82 -12.36 44.41
N THR A 1111 -13.83 -13.48 45.12
CA THR A 1111 -13.22 -14.73 44.64
C THR A 1111 -14.20 -15.89 44.69
N ALA A 1112 -14.29 -16.63 43.58
CA ALA A 1112 -15.02 -17.90 43.48
C ALA A 1112 -14.07 -19.09 43.68
N TYR A 1113 -14.46 -20.09 44.48
CA TYR A 1113 -13.66 -21.29 44.74
C TYR A 1113 -14.38 -22.55 44.22
N SER A 1114 -13.87 -23.13 43.14
CA SER A 1114 -14.53 -24.22 42.41
C SER A 1114 -14.25 -25.62 42.94
N ARG A 1115 -13.29 -25.79 43.87
CA ARG A 1115 -12.92 -27.10 44.48
C ARG A 1115 -12.57 -26.97 45.98
N GLN A 1116 -13.19 -26.04 46.72
CA GLN A 1116 -12.96 -25.90 48.17
C GLN A 1116 -13.51 -27.11 48.96
N PRO A 1117 -12.70 -27.79 49.80
CA PRO A 1117 -13.17 -28.96 50.55
C PRO A 1117 -14.35 -28.62 51.47
N GLY A 1118 -15.36 -29.48 51.51
CA GLY A 1118 -16.55 -29.31 52.37
C GLY A 1118 -17.53 -28.21 51.91
N GLN A 1119 -17.30 -27.56 50.76
CA GLN A 1119 -18.19 -26.53 50.22
C GLN A 1119 -18.73 -26.92 48.84
N ALA A 1120 -19.84 -26.31 48.44
CA ALA A 1120 -20.34 -26.39 47.08
C ALA A 1120 -19.33 -25.76 46.09
N LYS A 1121 -19.32 -26.22 44.84
CA LYS A 1121 -18.51 -25.58 43.79
C LYS A 1121 -19.08 -24.19 43.51
N VAL A 1122 -18.24 -23.16 43.57
CA VAL A 1122 -18.62 -21.78 43.21
C VAL A 1122 -17.74 -21.30 42.06
N TYR A 1123 -18.37 -20.75 41.03
CA TYR A 1123 -17.77 -20.15 39.84
C TYR A 1123 -18.05 -18.63 39.80
N VAL A 1124 -17.47 -17.93 38.84
CA VAL A 1124 -17.60 -16.45 38.76
C VAL A 1124 -19.04 -16.03 38.45
N GLN A 1125 -19.77 -16.77 37.62
CA GLN A 1125 -21.19 -16.54 37.34
C GLN A 1125 -22.08 -16.61 38.59
N ASP A 1126 -21.80 -17.54 39.51
CA ASP A 1126 -22.56 -17.67 40.76
C ASP A 1126 -22.38 -16.42 41.65
N ILE A 1127 -21.18 -15.85 41.66
CA ILE A 1127 -20.87 -14.61 42.38
C ILE A 1127 -21.47 -13.38 41.69
N LEU A 1128 -21.51 -13.35 40.35
CA LEU A 1128 -22.22 -12.31 39.59
C LEU A 1128 -23.69 -12.25 40.03
N GLN A 1129 -24.38 -13.39 39.98
CA GLN A 1129 -25.80 -13.47 40.31
C GLN A 1129 -26.08 -13.25 41.80
N SER A 1130 -25.26 -13.79 42.71
CA SER A 1130 -25.55 -13.75 44.16
C SER A 1130 -25.03 -12.50 44.90
N LYS A 1131 -24.02 -11.79 44.37
CA LYS A 1131 -23.38 -10.66 45.08
C LYS A 1131 -23.22 -9.38 44.26
N LEU A 1132 -23.25 -9.45 42.94
CA LEU A 1132 -22.96 -8.30 42.07
C LEU A 1132 -24.15 -7.87 41.19
N GLU A 1133 -25.33 -8.49 41.30
CA GLU A 1133 -26.48 -8.22 40.43
C GLU A 1133 -26.87 -6.73 40.36
N THR A 1134 -26.95 -6.05 41.51
CA THR A 1134 -27.20 -4.60 41.54
C THR A 1134 -25.99 -3.78 41.09
N LYS A 1135 -24.75 -4.20 41.43
CA LYS A 1135 -23.53 -3.46 41.05
C LYS A 1135 -23.26 -3.49 39.54
N VAL A 1136 -23.52 -4.63 38.88
CA VAL A 1136 -23.48 -4.78 37.41
C VAL A 1136 -24.53 -3.89 36.76
N TYR A 1137 -25.76 -3.89 37.28
CA TYR A 1137 -26.85 -3.05 36.78
C TYR A 1137 -26.51 -1.55 36.88
N ASP A 1138 -26.08 -1.08 38.06
CA ASP A 1138 -25.72 0.32 38.27
C ASP A 1138 -24.55 0.74 37.37
N LEU A 1139 -23.51 -0.10 37.25
CA LEU A 1139 -22.38 0.11 36.36
C LEU A 1139 -22.81 0.31 34.90
N VAL A 1140 -23.57 -0.63 34.33
CA VAL A 1140 -23.87 -0.58 32.88
C VAL A 1140 -24.97 0.40 32.53
N HIS A 1141 -25.91 0.68 33.45
CA HIS A 1141 -27.12 1.45 33.16
C HIS A 1141 -27.14 2.87 33.76
N LYS A 1142 -26.37 3.16 34.81
CA LYS A 1142 -26.32 4.50 35.45
C LYS A 1142 -24.96 5.19 35.31
N GLU A 1143 -23.87 4.44 35.51
CA GLU A 1143 -22.50 5.00 35.61
C GLU A 1143 -21.77 5.05 34.26
N GLU A 1144 -22.39 4.48 33.21
CA GLU A 1144 -21.79 4.23 31.89
C GLU A 1144 -20.48 3.41 31.95
N GLY A 1145 -20.25 2.67 33.04
CA GLY A 1145 -19.03 1.88 33.26
C GLY A 1145 -18.89 0.66 32.36
N HIS A 1146 -17.74 0.00 32.49
CA HIS A 1146 -17.24 -1.02 31.57
C HIS A 1146 -17.14 -2.42 32.22
N LEU A 1147 -17.60 -3.45 31.49
CA LEU A 1147 -17.47 -4.86 31.85
C LEU A 1147 -16.36 -5.52 31.04
N TYR A 1148 -15.42 -6.19 31.68
CA TYR A 1148 -14.37 -6.96 31.02
C TYR A 1148 -14.41 -8.43 31.45
N VAL A 1149 -14.41 -9.35 30.48
CA VAL A 1149 -14.38 -10.80 30.70
C VAL A 1149 -13.13 -11.38 30.03
N CYS A 1150 -12.33 -12.14 30.77
CA CYS A 1150 -11.14 -12.81 30.22
C CYS A 1150 -11.03 -14.26 30.75
N GLY A 1151 -10.74 -15.24 29.88
CA GLY A 1151 -10.55 -16.63 30.31
C GLY A 1151 -10.99 -17.70 29.30
N ASP A 1152 -11.30 -18.88 29.84
CA ASP A 1152 -11.77 -20.06 29.09
C ASP A 1152 -13.09 -19.76 28.35
N VAL A 1153 -13.18 -20.16 27.08
CA VAL A 1153 -14.36 -19.96 26.22
C VAL A 1153 -15.69 -20.42 26.83
N ARG A 1154 -15.70 -21.53 27.60
CA ARG A 1154 -16.91 -22.01 28.29
C ARG A 1154 -17.31 -21.06 29.42
N MET A 1155 -16.33 -20.58 30.19
CA MET A 1155 -16.54 -19.62 31.26
C MET A 1155 -17.06 -18.29 30.73
N ALA A 1156 -16.51 -17.79 29.61
CA ALA A 1156 -16.97 -16.55 28.99
C ALA A 1156 -18.43 -16.66 28.51
N ARG A 1157 -18.80 -17.77 27.86
CA ARG A 1157 -20.19 -18.06 27.47
C ARG A 1157 -21.13 -18.11 28.68
N ASP A 1158 -20.76 -18.85 29.73
CA ASP A 1158 -21.59 -19.01 30.94
C ASP A 1158 -21.74 -17.67 31.69
N VAL A 1159 -20.71 -16.82 31.70
CA VAL A 1159 -20.75 -15.44 32.21
C VAL A 1159 -21.66 -14.56 31.37
N ALA A 1160 -21.53 -14.58 30.04
CA ALA A 1160 -22.36 -13.80 29.14
C ALA A 1160 -23.85 -14.16 29.28
N GLN A 1161 -24.20 -15.45 29.32
CA GLN A 1161 -25.56 -15.92 29.56
C GLN A 1161 -26.09 -15.45 30.92
N THR A 1162 -25.26 -15.50 31.97
CA THR A 1162 -25.63 -15.07 33.32
C THR A 1162 -25.89 -13.57 33.38
N LEU A 1163 -25.00 -12.75 32.82
CA LEU A 1163 -25.15 -11.29 32.76
C LEU A 1163 -26.39 -10.88 31.94
N LYS A 1164 -26.65 -11.54 30.80
CA LYS A 1164 -27.87 -11.36 29.99
C LYS A 1164 -29.13 -11.64 30.82
N GLY A 1165 -29.22 -12.78 31.50
CA GLY A 1165 -30.37 -13.13 32.34
C GLY A 1165 -30.57 -12.16 33.52
N MET A 1166 -29.49 -11.71 34.16
CA MET A 1166 -29.53 -10.72 35.23
C MET A 1166 -30.06 -9.36 34.74
N LEU A 1167 -29.56 -8.88 33.60
CA LEU A 1167 -29.97 -7.59 33.05
C LEU A 1167 -31.39 -7.64 32.45
N ALA A 1168 -31.76 -8.75 31.80
CA ALA A 1168 -33.14 -8.97 31.34
C ALA A 1168 -34.15 -8.86 32.49
N LYS A 1169 -33.86 -9.52 33.63
CA LYS A 1169 -34.65 -9.47 34.85
C LYS A 1169 -34.71 -8.08 35.49
N LYS A 1170 -33.61 -7.31 35.49
CA LYS A 1170 -33.56 -5.95 36.09
C LYS A 1170 -34.23 -4.88 35.23
N LEU A 1171 -34.08 -4.97 33.91
CA LEU A 1171 -34.60 -4.02 32.93
C LEU A 1171 -35.98 -4.42 32.36
N ASN A 1172 -36.53 -5.56 32.80
CA ASN A 1172 -37.78 -6.16 32.31
C ASN A 1172 -37.80 -6.36 30.78
N LEU A 1173 -36.69 -6.88 30.24
CA LEU A 1173 -36.49 -7.15 28.82
C LEU A 1173 -36.84 -8.61 28.49
N SER A 1174 -37.37 -8.85 27.29
CA SER A 1174 -37.37 -10.18 26.68
C SER A 1174 -35.96 -10.65 26.32
N GLU A 1175 -35.79 -11.96 26.10
CA GLU A 1175 -34.51 -12.57 25.70
C GLU A 1175 -33.90 -11.90 24.45
N GLN A 1176 -34.71 -11.63 23.42
CA GLN A 1176 -34.28 -10.93 22.22
C GLN A 1176 -33.82 -9.48 22.50
N GLN A 1177 -34.50 -8.78 23.41
CA GLN A 1177 -34.10 -7.42 23.81
C GLN A 1177 -32.84 -7.42 24.69
N ALA A 1178 -32.59 -8.50 25.44
CA ALA A 1178 -31.36 -8.66 26.21
C ALA A 1178 -30.15 -8.95 25.31
N GLU A 1179 -30.32 -9.72 24.23
CA GLU A 1179 -29.31 -9.88 23.17
C GLU A 1179 -28.99 -8.53 22.50
N GLU A 1180 -30.02 -7.78 22.08
CA GLU A 1180 -29.88 -6.45 21.49
C GLU A 1180 -29.16 -5.46 22.44
N TYR A 1181 -29.48 -5.49 23.74
CA TYR A 1181 -28.78 -4.67 24.75
C TYR A 1181 -27.30 -5.06 24.90
N PHE A 1182 -26.96 -6.35 24.83
CA PHE A 1182 -25.57 -6.81 24.85
C PHE A 1182 -24.81 -6.44 23.58
N PHE A 1183 -25.47 -6.52 22.42
CA PHE A 1183 -24.92 -6.04 21.16
C PHE A 1183 -24.63 -4.53 21.21
N GLN A 1184 -25.53 -3.75 21.81
CA GLN A 1184 -25.32 -2.31 22.05
C GLN A 1184 -24.12 -2.05 22.98
N LEU A 1185 -23.99 -2.78 24.10
CA LEU A 1185 -22.82 -2.67 24.99
C LEU A 1185 -21.50 -3.05 24.30
N LYS A 1186 -21.50 -4.06 23.42
CA LYS A 1186 -20.34 -4.37 22.55
C LYS A 1186 -20.03 -3.22 21.59
N SER A 1187 -21.03 -2.70 20.86
CA SER A 1187 -20.82 -1.62 19.88
C SER A 1187 -20.39 -0.28 20.52
N GLN A 1188 -20.81 -0.02 21.76
CA GLN A 1188 -20.37 1.13 22.56
C GLN A 1188 -18.95 0.98 23.13
N LYS A 1189 -18.28 -0.17 22.92
CA LYS A 1189 -17.02 -0.56 23.59
C LYS A 1189 -17.12 -0.48 25.12
N ARG A 1190 -18.18 -1.07 25.68
CA ARG A 1190 -18.44 -1.11 27.15
C ARG A 1190 -18.63 -2.51 27.71
N TYR A 1191 -18.71 -3.53 26.85
CA TYR A 1191 -18.57 -4.93 27.21
C TYR A 1191 -17.44 -5.55 26.35
N HIS A 1192 -16.39 -6.03 27.01
CA HIS A 1192 -15.11 -6.42 26.43
C HIS A 1192 -14.78 -7.88 26.72
N GLU A 1193 -14.25 -8.61 25.74
CA GLU A 1193 -13.96 -10.05 25.86
C GLU A 1193 -12.54 -10.41 25.35
N ASP A 1194 -11.72 -11.02 26.21
CA ASP A 1194 -10.41 -11.61 25.86
C ASP A 1194 -10.42 -13.12 26.14
N ILE A 1195 -10.88 -13.88 25.14
CA ILE A 1195 -11.26 -15.29 25.29
C ILE A 1195 -10.19 -16.21 24.70
N PHE A 1196 -9.84 -17.26 25.45
CA PHE A 1196 -8.88 -18.28 25.05
C PHE A 1196 -9.33 -19.70 25.42
N GLY A 1197 -8.60 -20.70 24.92
CA GLY A 1197 -8.85 -22.11 25.21
C GLY A 1197 -9.51 -22.86 24.05
N ALA A 1198 -9.84 -24.13 24.32
CA ALA A 1198 -10.30 -25.09 23.33
C ALA A 1198 -11.49 -25.90 23.87
N VAL A 1199 -12.41 -26.30 23.00
CA VAL A 1199 -13.46 -27.28 23.32
C VAL A 1199 -13.12 -28.59 22.63
N PHE A 1200 -12.71 -29.59 23.42
CA PHE A 1200 -12.47 -30.94 22.93
C PHE A 1200 -13.81 -31.70 22.85
N PRO A 1201 -14.17 -32.34 21.72
CA PRO A 1201 -15.51 -32.95 21.52
C PRO A 1201 -15.89 -34.11 22.46
N ALA A 1202 -15.00 -34.57 23.34
CA ALA A 1202 -15.17 -35.80 24.13
C ALA A 1202 -16.31 -35.74 25.18
N GLU A 1203 -16.80 -34.55 25.55
CA GLU A 1203 -17.79 -34.38 26.63
C GLU A 1203 -19.25 -34.19 26.16
N VAL A 1204 -19.57 -34.39 24.87
CA VAL A 1204 -20.99 -34.46 24.42
C VAL A 1204 -21.59 -35.84 24.71
N LYS A 1205 -21.72 -36.18 26.00
CA LYS A 1205 -22.54 -37.31 26.46
C LYS A 1205 -23.93 -36.81 26.86
N SER A 1206 -24.91 -37.06 26.00
CA SER A 1206 -26.34 -36.86 26.27
C SER A 1206 -26.84 -37.87 27.31
N GLY A 1207 -26.76 -37.52 28.59
CA GLY A 1207 -27.27 -38.33 29.70
C GLY A 1207 -27.50 -37.51 30.98
N PRO A 1208 -28.39 -37.97 31.88
CA PRO A 1208 -28.66 -37.28 33.14
C PRO A 1208 -27.44 -37.30 34.09
N ARG A 1209 -27.30 -36.26 34.92
CA ARG A 1209 -26.15 -36.01 35.80
C ARG A 1209 -25.82 -37.20 36.72
N THR A 1210 -24.79 -37.97 36.38
CA THR A 1210 -24.16 -38.95 37.29
C THR A 1210 -22.79 -38.47 37.75
N ASN A 1211 -22.53 -38.51 39.06
CA ASN A 1211 -21.29 -38.01 39.66
C ASN A 1211 -20.11 -38.97 39.47
N GLN A 1212 -19.13 -38.64 38.61
CA GLN A 1212 -17.73 -39.10 38.75
C GLN A 1212 -16.76 -38.13 38.03
N PRO A 1213 -15.45 -38.05 38.40
CA PRO A 1213 -14.63 -36.87 38.07
C PRO A 1213 -13.30 -37.14 37.32
N THR A 1214 -13.11 -36.49 36.18
CA THR A 1214 -11.86 -36.38 35.40
C THR A 1214 -11.90 -35.08 34.58
N PHE A 1215 -10.88 -34.20 34.49
CA PHE A 1215 -9.59 -34.08 35.20
C PHE A 1215 -9.33 -32.59 35.61
#